data_AF-A0A959IQW3-F1
#
_entry.id   AF-A0A959IQW3-F1
#
_cell.length_a   1.000
_cell.length_b   1.000
_cell.length_c   1.000
_cell.angle_alpha   90.00
_cell.angle_beta   90.00
_cell.angle_gamma   90.00
#
_symmetry.space_group_name_H-M   'P 1'
#
loop_
_entity.id
_entity.type
_entity.pdbx_description
1 polymer ?
#
loop_
_entity_poly.entity_id
_entity_poly.type
_entity_poly.pdbx_seq_one_letter_code
_entity_poly.pdbx_strand_id
1 'polypeptide(L)'
;MRRILPLSFILTLLFVGAVGSGLWAQDCISGVVFADDDADGIQDPGEAGYTSADVVAIGPGGTILTTMVNGDGSYEFCDLPEGDWYIYVDLSSPDLLSDPPHYAETFMVGSSIPDRDFGIVNTVELGTIGGVAFHDVNGNGLQDEFEPGLRAGEIVTLLGPGGILQTSQLDAGGRFRFVNLPAGAYVVSIDASFPNTAFSNGGSIDVDLPPAGLVDNLRFDRRPLPGFGSVLDFICYDLNADGENQPETEPGIYGPISVRLLDVNNQEIGTTLPDERGRYIFPGLPPGTYTVEAIYSPEDFTPTTPVIYDLNLDVDGTVFPGPFYYEPRRKRFSCGMAVSTFKGDYDTPWNTGNGGRVVAVKDIRDQTNGFPVQGTSTPWTTVTDIDHPDWRDNKMNQVFGITTDEDLYIYLTATQMFGAASTGIGSNLVMMINPFTAAPTTINIGAAATTPGTNELIGGFRGLGNITYNIDQKVLYVTNLEDANIVVIAAQNHPTDPVGEVLQTYPVTSFTVGQLSGERVWGIGYDPSDGRVYFSSPASGGAVSIISIDTDPNGLLTGVETTRFTLPNMVNVADIAFSSDGSRMMVAERSNPHCSKTYQFNKTGAATWSAPSQFFVGGYLYGCDDNINSSGGVDFSYPSFTGPTPPPGVCDTAIVASGNALILTGGLAVYGFGIIPGGGNSQGSYASLNTIFIDSDNSTVSLGIDNDKGEQGDVEVFDCECAIEDCADANGFEIIPSSPIDPPGVGDCCHLLDFVNTGSLDVYGIGLTLLDGVEFQPGYILAPGLFT
;
A
#
# COMPACT_ATOMS: atom_id res chain seq x y z
N MET A 1 -45.17 33.98 47.00
CA MET A 1 -46.49 33.49 46.52
C MET A 1 -46.95 34.38 45.35
N ARG A 2 -47.74 33.82 44.41
CA ARG A 2 -48.56 34.44 43.32
C ARG A 2 -48.14 35.79 42.68
N ARG A 3 -48.08 35.77 41.33
CA ARG A 3 -48.01 36.93 40.39
C ARG A 3 -49.21 37.88 40.51
N ILE A 4 -49.09 39.09 39.93
CA ILE A 4 -50.06 39.68 38.96
C ILE A 4 -49.43 40.87 38.19
N LEU A 5 -49.91 41.13 36.97
CA LEU A 5 -49.57 42.20 35.97
C LEU A 5 -50.45 43.48 36.20
N PRO A 6 -50.69 44.50 35.31
CA PRO A 6 -50.45 44.67 33.85
C PRO A 6 -50.15 46.12 33.31
N LEU A 7 -50.30 46.32 31.97
CA LEU A 7 -50.35 47.57 31.14
C LEU A 7 -49.00 48.31 30.86
N SER A 8 -48.57 48.60 29.61
CA SER A 8 -49.10 49.44 28.48
C SER A 8 -48.92 50.95 28.74
N PHE A 9 -48.41 51.83 27.85
CA PHE A 9 -48.65 52.10 26.40
C PHE A 9 -47.49 53.00 25.83
N ILE A 10 -47.40 53.58 24.61
CA ILE A 10 -48.22 53.75 23.37
C ILE A 10 -47.27 54.03 22.17
N LEU A 11 -47.61 53.63 20.92
CA LEU A 11 -47.37 54.41 19.68
C LEU A 11 -48.28 53.88 18.54
N THR A 12 -48.58 54.71 17.52
CA THR A 12 -49.59 54.38 16.50
C THR A 12 -49.24 54.94 15.11
N LEU A 13 -49.53 54.11 14.09
CA LEU A 13 -49.56 54.33 12.63
C LEU A 13 -49.29 55.74 12.08
N LEU A 14 -48.45 55.78 11.04
CA LEU A 14 -48.74 56.57 9.84
C LEU A 14 -49.08 55.60 8.70
N PHE A 15 -50.10 55.91 7.90
CA PHE A 15 -50.60 55.03 6.82
C PHE A 15 -50.08 55.50 5.46
N VAL A 16 -49.64 54.56 4.61
CA VAL A 16 -49.61 54.76 3.15
C VAL A 16 -50.24 53.55 2.50
N GLY A 17 -51.31 53.79 1.76
CA GLY A 17 -51.88 52.88 0.77
C GLY A 17 -52.44 53.71 -0.39
N ALA A 18 -52.69 53.16 -1.57
CA ALA A 18 -52.42 51.79 -2.00
C ALA A 18 -52.36 51.71 -3.54
N VAL A 19 -51.45 50.89 -4.05
CA VAL A 19 -51.46 50.26 -5.39
C VAL A 19 -50.47 49.09 -5.33
N GLY A 20 -50.73 47.92 -5.91
CA GLY A 20 -51.95 47.47 -6.60
C GLY A 20 -52.04 45.94 -6.58
N SER A 21 -53.01 45.39 -7.31
CA SER A 21 -53.16 43.93 -7.44
C SER A 21 -52.02 43.32 -8.26
N GLY A 22 -51.11 42.62 -7.58
CA GLY A 22 -50.16 41.70 -8.18
C GLY A 22 -50.26 40.36 -7.47
N LEU A 23 -50.52 39.29 -8.22
CA LEU A 23 -49.98 37.99 -7.86
C LEU A 23 -48.48 38.12 -8.12
N TRP A 24 -47.69 38.35 -7.07
CA TRP A 24 -46.28 38.00 -7.13
C TRP A 24 -46.25 36.49 -7.32
N ALA A 25 -45.43 36.00 -8.26
CA ALA A 25 -45.10 34.59 -8.23
C ALA A 25 -44.46 34.34 -6.86
N GLN A 26 -44.90 33.30 -6.18
CA GLN A 26 -44.19 32.83 -4.99
C GLN A 26 -42.99 32.09 -5.57
N ASP A 27 -41.90 32.82 -5.76
CA ASP A 27 -40.71 32.31 -6.42
C ASP A 27 -40.01 31.35 -5.44
N CYS A 28 -39.97 30.08 -5.81
CA CYS A 28 -39.46 29.00 -4.97
C CYS A 28 -38.48 28.11 -5.73
N ILE A 29 -37.64 27.39 -4.98
CA ILE A 29 -36.95 26.19 -5.46
C ILE A 29 -37.70 24.98 -4.88
N SER A 30 -38.03 24.00 -5.71
CA SER A 30 -38.93 22.89 -5.33
C SER A 30 -38.67 21.61 -6.11
N GLY A 31 -38.97 20.47 -5.50
CA GLY A 31 -38.89 19.15 -6.12
C GLY A 31 -39.55 18.07 -5.27
N VAL A 32 -39.25 16.81 -5.59
CA VAL A 32 -39.76 15.61 -4.92
C VAL A 32 -38.59 14.77 -4.42
N VAL A 33 -38.64 14.37 -3.15
CA VAL A 33 -37.77 13.33 -2.58
C VAL A 33 -38.54 12.01 -2.61
N PHE A 34 -37.99 10.96 -3.21
CA PHE A 34 -38.66 9.67 -3.43
C PHE A 34 -37.75 8.49 -3.04
N ALA A 35 -38.34 7.32 -2.76
CA ALA A 35 -37.59 6.08 -2.62
C ALA A 35 -37.20 5.61 -4.02
N ASP A 36 -35.89 5.57 -4.28
CA ASP A 36 -35.30 5.23 -5.57
C ASP A 36 -34.89 3.75 -5.51
N ASP A 37 -35.81 2.91 -5.96
CA ASP A 37 -35.76 1.45 -5.77
C ASP A 37 -34.86 0.78 -6.83
N ASP A 38 -34.62 1.42 -7.98
CA ASP A 38 -33.70 0.92 -9.04
C ASP A 38 -32.52 1.85 -9.43
N ALA A 39 -32.30 2.91 -8.63
CA ALA A 39 -31.12 3.79 -8.62
C ALA A 39 -30.80 4.45 -9.98
N ASP A 40 -31.85 4.89 -10.69
CA ASP A 40 -31.74 5.61 -11.97
C ASP A 40 -31.89 7.14 -11.81
N GLY A 41 -32.33 7.61 -10.64
CA GLY A 41 -32.48 9.03 -10.31
C GLY A 41 -33.74 9.70 -10.87
N ILE A 42 -34.71 8.94 -11.40
CA ILE A 42 -35.96 9.43 -11.99
C ILE A 42 -37.16 8.76 -11.31
N GLN A 43 -38.07 9.53 -10.70
CA GLN A 43 -39.23 8.95 -10.01
C GLN A 43 -40.16 8.15 -10.96
N ASP A 44 -40.09 6.82 -10.91
CA ASP A 44 -40.78 5.92 -11.85
C ASP A 44 -42.13 5.39 -11.28
N PRO A 45 -43.06 4.79 -12.09
CA PRO A 45 -44.40 4.35 -11.65
C PRO A 45 -44.51 3.19 -10.64
N GLY A 46 -43.87 3.33 -9.49
CA GLY A 46 -44.01 2.54 -8.28
C GLY A 46 -43.50 3.27 -7.03
N GLU A 47 -42.63 4.26 -7.23
CA GLU A 47 -41.78 4.88 -6.24
C GLU A 47 -42.52 5.92 -5.37
N ALA A 48 -42.51 5.67 -4.06
CA ALA A 48 -43.22 6.50 -3.10
C ALA A 48 -42.36 7.68 -2.62
N GLY A 49 -42.99 8.81 -2.34
CA GLY A 49 -42.31 9.96 -1.73
C GLY A 49 -41.64 9.61 -0.39
N TYR A 50 -40.36 9.95 -0.24
CA TYR A 50 -39.53 9.55 0.90
C TYR A 50 -39.71 10.53 2.07
N THR A 51 -40.66 10.26 2.96
CA THR A 51 -41.06 11.19 4.04
C THR A 51 -40.15 11.18 5.27
N SER A 52 -39.01 10.49 5.25
CA SER A 52 -38.16 10.22 6.43
C SER A 52 -36.86 11.03 6.46
N ALA A 53 -36.82 12.11 5.69
CA ALA A 53 -35.69 13.05 5.60
C ALA A 53 -36.18 14.50 5.63
N ASP A 54 -35.26 15.41 5.99
CA ASP A 54 -35.43 16.86 5.81
C ASP A 54 -34.63 17.29 4.57
N VAL A 55 -35.11 18.28 3.82
CA VAL A 55 -34.31 18.95 2.79
C VAL A 55 -33.68 20.21 3.40
N VAL A 56 -32.43 20.49 3.05
CA VAL A 56 -31.64 21.62 3.55
C VAL A 56 -31.19 22.50 2.39
N ALA A 57 -31.32 23.81 2.53
CA ALA A 57 -30.87 24.80 1.56
C ALA A 57 -29.91 25.81 2.23
N ILE A 58 -28.69 25.89 1.71
CA ILE A 58 -27.64 26.82 2.15
C ILE A 58 -27.50 27.92 1.10
N GLY A 59 -27.68 29.18 1.51
CA GLY A 59 -27.68 30.35 0.64
C GLY A 59 -26.65 31.41 1.01
N PRO A 60 -26.69 32.57 0.32
CA PRO A 60 -25.65 33.59 0.42
C PRO A 60 -25.37 34.04 1.86
N GLY A 61 -24.07 34.20 2.17
CA GLY A 61 -23.61 34.61 3.49
C GLY A 61 -23.68 33.54 4.59
N GLY A 62 -23.94 32.27 4.24
CA GLY A 62 -24.12 31.18 5.22
C GLY A 62 -25.53 31.15 5.81
N THR A 63 -26.53 31.55 5.03
CA THR A 63 -27.94 31.39 5.38
C THR A 63 -28.28 29.90 5.30
N ILE A 64 -28.91 29.30 6.32
CA ILE A 64 -29.34 27.90 6.28
C ILE A 64 -30.85 27.85 6.53
N LEU A 65 -31.57 27.15 5.65
CA LEU A 65 -32.99 26.84 5.74
C LEU A 65 -33.17 25.32 5.72
N THR A 66 -34.18 24.81 6.42
CA THR A 66 -34.57 23.38 6.34
C THR A 66 -36.09 23.26 6.18
N THR A 67 -36.55 22.19 5.54
CA THR A 67 -37.97 21.83 5.46
C THR A 67 -38.16 20.32 5.53
N MET A 68 -39.23 19.87 6.17
CA MET A 68 -39.64 18.46 6.11
C MET A 68 -40.19 18.13 4.73
N VAL A 69 -39.93 16.91 4.26
CA VAL A 69 -40.57 16.35 3.07
C VAL A 69 -42.07 16.10 3.33
N ASN A 70 -42.94 16.48 2.38
CA ASN A 70 -44.38 16.26 2.48
C ASN A 70 -44.75 14.77 2.32
N GLY A 71 -45.99 14.42 2.69
CA GLY A 71 -46.53 13.05 2.59
C GLY A 71 -46.69 12.48 1.18
N ASP A 72 -46.32 13.23 0.15
CA ASP A 72 -46.25 12.84 -1.26
C ASP A 72 -44.82 12.95 -1.85
N GLY A 73 -43.82 13.24 -1.01
CA GLY A 73 -42.42 13.47 -1.41
C GLY A 73 -42.08 14.93 -1.73
N SER A 74 -43.07 15.82 -1.91
CA SER A 74 -42.78 17.20 -2.33
C SER A 74 -42.08 18.05 -1.26
N TYR A 75 -41.25 19.00 -1.70
CA TYR A 75 -40.67 20.06 -0.86
C TYR A 75 -40.61 21.40 -1.60
N GLU A 76 -40.60 22.52 -0.86
CA GLU A 76 -40.43 23.87 -1.42
C GLU A 76 -39.63 24.80 -0.50
N PHE A 77 -38.81 25.67 -1.09
CA PHE A 77 -38.14 26.80 -0.44
C PHE A 77 -38.50 28.10 -1.18
N CYS A 78 -39.28 28.96 -0.55
CA CYS A 78 -39.84 30.17 -1.15
C CYS A 78 -39.29 31.47 -0.53
N ASP A 79 -39.55 32.61 -1.18
CA ASP A 79 -39.14 33.96 -0.74
C ASP A 79 -37.61 34.12 -0.57
N LEU A 80 -36.83 33.36 -1.35
CA LEU A 80 -35.37 33.33 -1.25
C LEU A 80 -34.73 34.65 -1.75
N PRO A 81 -33.67 35.17 -1.08
CA PRO A 81 -32.84 36.21 -1.65
C PRO A 81 -32.05 35.74 -2.88
N GLU A 82 -31.81 36.67 -3.81
CA GLU A 82 -30.98 36.51 -5.00
C GLU A 82 -29.53 36.09 -4.64
N GLY A 83 -29.00 35.12 -5.37
CA GLY A 83 -27.64 34.60 -5.23
C GLY A 83 -27.58 33.07 -5.29
N ASP A 84 -26.41 32.53 -4.99
CA ASP A 84 -26.12 31.10 -5.13
C ASP A 84 -26.63 30.29 -3.92
N TRP A 85 -27.38 29.23 -4.21
CA TRP A 85 -27.96 28.29 -3.26
C TRP A 85 -27.44 26.87 -3.49
N TYR A 86 -27.27 26.12 -2.41
CA TYR A 86 -26.83 24.74 -2.38
C TYR A 86 -27.85 23.91 -1.60
N ILE A 87 -28.45 22.90 -2.24
CA ILE A 87 -29.60 22.16 -1.70
C ILE A 87 -29.27 20.68 -1.64
N TYR A 88 -29.54 20.02 -0.52
CA TYR A 88 -29.29 18.58 -0.33
C TYR A 88 -30.33 17.98 0.63
N VAL A 89 -30.37 16.65 0.73
CA VAL A 89 -31.24 15.92 1.66
C VAL A 89 -30.44 15.49 2.89
N ASP A 90 -30.92 15.80 4.09
CA ASP A 90 -30.34 15.38 5.37
C ASP A 90 -30.90 14.00 5.75
N LEU A 91 -30.08 12.97 5.56
CA LEU A 91 -30.45 11.57 5.71
C LEU A 91 -30.08 11.04 7.11
N SER A 92 -31.10 10.55 7.83
CA SER A 92 -30.98 10.12 9.23
C SER A 92 -30.28 8.76 9.44
N SER A 93 -29.77 8.13 8.38
CA SER A 93 -29.03 6.86 8.41
C SER A 93 -27.85 6.89 7.43
N PRO A 94 -26.68 6.33 7.78
CA PRO A 94 -25.55 6.18 6.84
C PRO A 94 -25.82 5.13 5.75
N ASP A 95 -26.83 4.27 5.94
CA ASP A 95 -27.24 3.23 4.99
C ASP A 95 -28.06 3.80 3.80
N LEU A 96 -28.19 5.13 3.71
CA LEU A 96 -28.99 5.82 2.69
C LEU A 96 -28.13 6.82 1.93
N LEU A 97 -28.32 6.89 0.61
CA LEU A 97 -27.74 7.93 -0.25
C LEU A 97 -28.85 8.65 -1.01
N SER A 98 -28.54 9.84 -1.52
CA SER A 98 -29.41 10.59 -2.44
C SER A 98 -28.73 10.84 -3.78
N ASP A 99 -29.41 10.58 -4.90
CA ASP A 99 -28.99 10.99 -6.24
C ASP A 99 -29.94 12.07 -6.80
N PRO A 100 -29.44 13.24 -7.24
CA PRO A 100 -28.09 13.75 -7.02
C PRO A 100 -27.82 14.03 -5.53
N PRO A 101 -26.56 13.98 -5.06
CA PRO A 101 -26.24 14.27 -3.66
C PRO A 101 -26.52 15.73 -3.28
N HIS A 102 -26.64 16.62 -4.25
CA HIS A 102 -27.03 18.02 -4.07
C HIS A 102 -27.37 18.69 -5.42
N TYR A 103 -28.03 19.84 -5.34
CA TYR A 103 -28.10 20.84 -6.41
C TYR A 103 -27.37 22.13 -6.01
N ALA A 104 -26.80 22.81 -7.01
CA ALA A 104 -26.21 24.15 -6.86
C ALA A 104 -26.85 25.09 -7.89
N GLU A 105 -27.63 26.07 -7.41
CA GLU A 105 -28.54 26.88 -8.22
C GLU A 105 -28.37 28.38 -7.92
N THR A 106 -28.16 29.20 -8.95
CA THR A 106 -28.19 30.67 -8.79
C THR A 106 -29.63 31.17 -8.85
N PHE A 107 -30.23 31.41 -7.69
CA PHE A 107 -31.59 31.90 -7.58
C PHE A 107 -31.70 33.39 -7.97
N MET A 108 -32.68 33.72 -8.80
CA MET A 108 -33.02 35.11 -9.16
C MET A 108 -34.46 35.43 -8.79
N VAL A 109 -34.68 36.60 -8.17
CA VAL A 109 -36.02 37.10 -7.84
C VAL A 109 -36.82 37.32 -9.12
N GLY A 110 -38.03 36.76 -9.19
CA GLY A 110 -38.82 36.68 -10.43
C GLY A 110 -38.67 35.37 -11.21
N SER A 111 -38.01 34.35 -10.64
CA SER A 111 -37.91 33.00 -11.22
C SER A 111 -38.07 31.91 -10.17
N SER A 112 -38.84 30.87 -10.51
CA SER A 112 -38.95 29.63 -9.74
C SER A 112 -38.10 28.54 -10.40
N ILE A 113 -37.53 27.64 -9.60
CA ILE A 113 -36.70 26.51 -10.06
C ILE A 113 -37.37 25.20 -9.60
N PRO A 114 -38.24 24.60 -10.44
CA PRO A 114 -38.88 23.32 -10.14
C PRO A 114 -37.93 22.15 -10.46
N ASP A 115 -38.45 20.92 -10.35
CA ASP A 115 -37.82 19.69 -10.85
C ASP A 115 -36.43 19.47 -10.24
N ARG A 116 -36.25 19.82 -8.95
CA ARG A 116 -35.05 19.57 -8.14
C ARG A 116 -35.27 18.34 -7.27
N ASP A 117 -35.36 17.20 -7.93
CA ASP A 117 -35.82 15.95 -7.35
C ASP A 117 -34.65 15.12 -6.79
N PHE A 118 -34.92 14.26 -5.81
CA PHE A 118 -33.92 13.49 -5.08
C PHE A 118 -34.37 12.03 -4.91
N GLY A 119 -33.73 11.11 -5.62
CA GLY A 119 -33.92 9.69 -5.42
C GLY A 119 -33.14 9.20 -4.19
N ILE A 120 -33.78 8.47 -3.28
CA ILE A 120 -33.18 7.97 -2.05
C ILE A 120 -32.97 6.45 -2.13
N VAL A 121 -31.71 6.05 -2.25
CA VAL A 121 -31.27 4.66 -2.45
C VAL A 121 -30.84 4.04 -1.12
N ASN A 122 -31.30 2.81 -0.84
CA ASN A 122 -30.90 2.05 0.34
C ASN A 122 -29.67 1.18 0.08
N THR A 123 -28.49 1.56 0.59
CA THR A 123 -27.20 0.94 0.21
C THR A 123 -27.06 -0.50 0.66
N VAL A 124 -27.73 -0.90 1.75
CA VAL A 124 -27.73 -2.29 2.24
C VAL A 124 -28.60 -3.25 1.41
N GLU A 125 -29.35 -2.74 0.42
CA GLU A 125 -30.09 -3.55 -0.54
C GLU A 125 -29.37 -3.67 -1.90
N LEU A 126 -28.26 -2.93 -2.08
CA LEU A 126 -27.41 -3.01 -3.27
C LEU A 126 -26.50 -4.25 -3.23
N GLY A 127 -26.29 -4.84 -4.40
CA GLY A 127 -25.45 -6.01 -4.63
C GLY A 127 -24.18 -5.74 -5.44
N THR A 128 -23.51 -6.82 -5.81
CA THR A 128 -22.27 -6.87 -6.62
C THR A 128 -22.39 -7.93 -7.70
N ILE A 129 -21.94 -7.61 -8.91
CA ILE A 129 -21.72 -8.56 -10.01
C ILE A 129 -20.24 -8.55 -10.38
N GLY A 130 -19.62 -9.71 -10.60
CA GLY A 130 -18.21 -9.84 -10.96
C GLY A 130 -17.86 -11.22 -11.50
N GLY A 131 -16.60 -11.40 -11.86
CA GLY A 131 -16.11 -12.67 -12.37
C GLY A 131 -14.75 -12.56 -13.04
N VAL A 132 -14.44 -13.53 -13.89
CA VAL A 132 -13.17 -13.63 -14.62
C VAL A 132 -13.36 -13.74 -16.13
N ALA A 133 -12.44 -13.14 -16.89
CA ALA A 133 -12.30 -13.31 -18.32
C ALA A 133 -10.87 -13.78 -18.62
N PHE A 134 -10.71 -14.90 -19.32
CA PHE A 134 -9.41 -15.55 -19.51
C PHE A 134 -9.31 -16.29 -20.84
N HIS A 135 -8.10 -16.67 -21.22
CA HIS A 135 -7.83 -17.45 -22.42
C HIS A 135 -7.99 -18.96 -22.16
N ASP A 136 -9.18 -19.51 -22.39
CA ASP A 136 -9.41 -20.97 -22.37
C ASP A 136 -8.79 -21.61 -23.63
N VAL A 137 -7.53 -22.00 -23.54
CA VAL A 137 -6.76 -22.52 -24.68
C VAL A 137 -7.19 -23.95 -25.01
N ASN A 138 -7.52 -24.73 -23.98
CA ASN A 138 -7.82 -26.15 -24.12
C ASN A 138 -9.32 -26.49 -24.29
N GLY A 139 -10.20 -25.52 -24.06
CA GLY A 139 -11.63 -25.58 -24.33
C GLY A 139 -12.49 -26.14 -23.20
N ASN A 140 -12.03 -26.05 -21.95
CA ASN A 140 -12.65 -26.71 -20.79
C ASN A 140 -13.52 -25.80 -19.88
N GLY A 141 -13.46 -24.47 -20.03
CA GLY A 141 -14.23 -23.50 -19.24
C GLY A 141 -13.76 -23.27 -17.79
N LEU A 142 -12.58 -23.76 -17.43
CA LEU A 142 -11.80 -23.45 -16.22
C LEU A 142 -10.57 -22.64 -16.65
N GLN A 143 -10.05 -21.78 -15.76
CA GLN A 143 -8.77 -21.11 -16.01
C GLN A 143 -7.64 -21.99 -15.49
N ASP A 144 -6.92 -22.65 -16.40
CA ASP A 144 -5.78 -23.49 -16.03
C ASP A 144 -4.51 -22.66 -15.73
N GLU A 145 -3.48 -23.32 -15.18
CA GLU A 145 -2.22 -22.70 -14.74
C GLU A 145 -1.57 -21.80 -15.82
N PHE A 146 -1.54 -22.29 -17.05
CA PHE A 146 -0.94 -21.61 -18.20
C PHE A 146 -1.85 -20.57 -18.88
N GLU A 147 -3.05 -20.33 -18.36
CA GLU A 147 -4.10 -19.55 -19.05
C GLU A 147 -4.22 -18.14 -18.44
N PRO A 148 -3.59 -17.10 -19.05
CA PRO A 148 -3.66 -15.74 -18.55
C PRO A 148 -5.06 -15.14 -18.67
N GLY A 149 -5.33 -14.16 -17.80
CA GLY A 149 -6.51 -13.31 -17.90
C GLY A 149 -6.52 -12.50 -19.20
N LEU A 150 -7.71 -12.15 -19.68
CA LEU A 150 -7.86 -11.14 -20.73
C LEU A 150 -7.47 -9.77 -20.13
N ARG A 151 -6.68 -8.98 -20.87
CA ARG A 151 -5.94 -7.85 -20.30
C ARG A 151 -6.66 -6.50 -20.38
N ALA A 152 -6.25 -5.60 -19.50
CA ALA A 152 -6.58 -4.18 -19.52
C ALA A 152 -6.47 -3.58 -20.94
N GLY A 153 -7.58 -3.04 -21.42
CA GLY A 153 -7.78 -2.62 -22.81
C GLY A 153 -9.06 -3.21 -23.40
N GLU A 154 -9.41 -4.43 -23.00
CA GLU A 154 -10.76 -4.97 -23.18
C GLU A 154 -11.67 -4.52 -22.03
N ILE A 155 -12.93 -4.20 -22.36
CA ILE A 155 -13.90 -3.60 -21.44
C ILE A 155 -15.07 -4.55 -21.26
N VAL A 156 -15.36 -4.90 -20.01
CA VAL A 156 -16.60 -5.58 -19.63
C VAL A 156 -17.67 -4.52 -19.39
N THR A 157 -18.81 -4.67 -20.03
CA THR A 157 -19.92 -3.71 -20.03
C THR A 157 -21.15 -4.31 -19.36
N LEU A 158 -21.63 -3.66 -18.30
CA LEU A 158 -22.88 -3.98 -17.64
C LEU A 158 -24.02 -3.21 -18.30
N LEU A 159 -25.00 -3.95 -18.80
CA LEU A 159 -26.24 -3.43 -19.38
C LEU A 159 -27.40 -3.68 -18.41
N GLY A 160 -28.23 -2.67 -18.19
CA GLY A 160 -29.54 -2.76 -17.54
C GLY A 160 -30.68 -2.41 -18.49
N PRO A 161 -31.92 -2.25 -17.97
CA PRO A 161 -33.11 -2.00 -18.79
C PRO A 161 -33.01 -0.77 -19.72
N GLY A 162 -32.33 0.29 -19.29
CA GLY A 162 -32.14 1.53 -20.06
C GLY A 162 -30.96 1.52 -21.05
N GLY A 163 -30.01 0.58 -20.95
CA GLY A 163 -28.77 0.57 -21.73
C GLY A 163 -27.53 0.27 -20.88
N ILE A 164 -26.39 0.87 -21.24
CA ILE A 164 -25.13 0.72 -20.49
C ILE A 164 -25.24 1.47 -19.15
N LEU A 165 -24.98 0.77 -18.05
CA LEU A 165 -24.95 1.33 -16.70
C LEU A 165 -23.52 1.54 -16.19
N GLN A 166 -22.68 0.49 -16.29
CA GLN A 166 -21.29 0.53 -15.82
C GLN A 166 -20.35 -0.16 -16.81
N THR A 167 -19.07 0.23 -16.78
CA THR A 167 -17.99 -0.44 -17.53
C THR A 167 -16.82 -0.72 -16.61
N SER A 168 -16.37 -1.97 -16.57
CA SER A 168 -15.22 -2.43 -15.81
C SER A 168 -14.07 -2.70 -16.80
N GLN A 169 -12.87 -2.21 -16.49
CA GLN A 169 -11.66 -2.76 -17.12
C GLN A 169 -11.31 -4.07 -16.42
N LEU A 170 -10.60 -4.94 -17.13
CA LEU A 170 -10.05 -6.17 -16.56
C LEU A 170 -8.72 -5.87 -15.85
N ASP A 171 -8.50 -6.47 -14.69
CA ASP A 171 -7.22 -6.40 -13.99
C ASP A 171 -6.15 -7.34 -14.61
N ALA A 172 -4.97 -7.42 -13.98
CA ALA A 172 -3.87 -8.25 -14.49
C ALA A 172 -4.16 -9.76 -14.47
N GLY A 173 -5.08 -10.22 -13.61
CA GLY A 173 -5.56 -11.60 -13.56
C GLY A 173 -6.78 -11.87 -14.45
N GLY A 174 -7.37 -10.84 -15.07
CA GLY A 174 -8.60 -10.92 -15.85
C GLY A 174 -9.88 -10.83 -15.00
N ARG A 175 -9.81 -10.34 -13.76
CA ARG A 175 -10.97 -10.13 -12.88
C ARG A 175 -11.70 -8.84 -13.26
N PHE A 176 -13.03 -8.82 -13.10
CA PHE A 176 -13.87 -7.62 -13.22
C PHE A 176 -14.92 -7.58 -12.11
N ARG A 177 -15.35 -6.37 -11.73
CA ARG A 177 -16.38 -6.14 -10.72
C ARG A 177 -17.22 -4.90 -11.02
N PHE A 178 -18.50 -5.00 -10.70
CA PHE A 178 -19.53 -3.96 -10.69
C PHE A 178 -20.15 -3.94 -9.29
N VAL A 179 -20.31 -2.77 -8.70
CA VAL A 179 -20.78 -2.57 -7.32
C VAL A 179 -21.91 -1.58 -7.28
N ASN A 180 -22.59 -1.50 -6.12
CA ASN A 180 -23.69 -0.58 -5.87
C ASN A 180 -24.85 -0.80 -6.87
N LEU A 181 -25.19 -2.07 -7.14
CA LEU A 181 -26.20 -2.47 -8.11
C LEU A 181 -27.53 -2.83 -7.43
N PRO A 182 -28.66 -2.22 -7.77
CA PRO A 182 -29.98 -2.63 -7.29
C PRO A 182 -30.37 -4.07 -7.67
N ALA A 183 -31.47 -4.56 -7.10
CA ALA A 183 -32.00 -5.87 -7.44
C ALA A 183 -32.65 -5.83 -8.84
N GLY A 184 -32.14 -6.60 -9.80
CA GLY A 184 -32.57 -6.48 -11.19
C GLY A 184 -32.02 -7.54 -12.14
N ALA A 185 -32.52 -7.49 -13.37
CA ALA A 185 -32.04 -8.29 -14.49
C ALA A 185 -31.03 -7.48 -15.31
N TYR A 186 -29.80 -7.97 -15.39
CA TYR A 186 -28.67 -7.36 -16.06
C TYR A 186 -28.15 -8.23 -17.19
N VAL A 187 -27.42 -7.64 -18.13
CA VAL A 187 -26.61 -8.39 -19.10
C VAL A 187 -25.16 -7.92 -19.00
N VAL A 188 -24.27 -8.84 -18.63
CA VAL A 188 -22.82 -8.59 -18.63
C VAL A 188 -22.29 -8.99 -19.99
N SER A 189 -21.52 -8.12 -20.64
CA SER A 189 -20.99 -8.34 -21.98
C SER A 189 -19.52 -7.94 -22.10
N ILE A 190 -18.79 -8.54 -23.05
CA ILE A 190 -17.38 -8.27 -23.35
C ILE A 190 -17.19 -8.27 -24.86
N ASP A 191 -16.25 -7.47 -25.39
CA ASP A 191 -16.00 -7.46 -26.84
C ASP A 191 -15.45 -8.81 -27.34
N ALA A 192 -16.12 -9.35 -28.35
CA ALA A 192 -15.77 -10.59 -29.04
C ALA A 192 -14.94 -10.37 -30.32
N SER A 193 -14.47 -9.15 -30.59
CA SER A 193 -13.80 -8.79 -31.85
C SER A 193 -12.38 -9.35 -32.08
N PHE A 194 -11.86 -10.21 -31.19
CA PHE A 194 -10.51 -10.76 -31.29
C PHE A 194 -10.37 -11.83 -32.41
N PRO A 195 -9.41 -11.69 -33.36
CA PRO A 195 -9.29 -12.57 -34.52
C PRO A 195 -9.24 -14.08 -34.22
N ASN A 196 -10.03 -14.85 -34.95
CA ASN A 196 -10.07 -16.32 -34.92
C ASN A 196 -10.29 -16.95 -33.53
N THR A 197 -10.95 -16.23 -32.62
CA THR A 197 -11.36 -16.75 -31.29
C THR A 197 -12.87 -16.62 -31.09
N ALA A 198 -13.39 -17.24 -30.04
CA ALA A 198 -14.75 -17.01 -29.56
C ALA A 198 -14.86 -17.33 -28.06
N PHE A 199 -15.80 -16.66 -27.38
CA PHE A 199 -16.25 -17.06 -26.04
C PHE A 199 -17.24 -18.23 -26.12
N SER A 200 -17.27 -19.13 -25.13
CA SER A 200 -18.30 -20.20 -25.12
C SER A 200 -19.73 -19.65 -24.99
N ASN A 201 -19.91 -18.59 -24.20
CA ASN A 201 -21.17 -17.86 -24.01
C ASN A 201 -21.48 -16.86 -25.15
N GLY A 202 -20.56 -16.68 -26.12
CA GLY A 202 -20.73 -15.73 -27.22
C GLY A 202 -20.41 -14.27 -26.90
N GLY A 203 -19.88 -13.97 -25.71
CA GLY A 203 -19.50 -12.63 -25.25
C GLY A 203 -20.57 -11.93 -24.40
N SER A 204 -21.59 -12.66 -23.94
CA SER A 204 -22.72 -12.11 -23.18
C SER A 204 -23.26 -13.12 -22.16
N ILE A 205 -23.66 -12.65 -20.97
CA ILE A 205 -24.28 -13.45 -19.90
C ILE A 205 -25.45 -12.66 -19.30
N ASP A 206 -26.64 -13.27 -19.26
CA ASP A 206 -27.81 -12.74 -18.55
C ASP A 206 -27.69 -13.04 -17.05
N VAL A 207 -27.97 -12.06 -16.18
CA VAL A 207 -27.75 -12.14 -14.72
C VAL A 207 -28.93 -11.56 -13.94
N ASP A 208 -29.63 -12.39 -13.17
CA ASP A 208 -30.63 -11.94 -12.20
C ASP A 208 -29.95 -11.71 -10.83
N LEU A 209 -29.81 -10.44 -10.42
CA LEU A 209 -29.22 -10.04 -9.14
C LEU A 209 -30.34 -9.87 -8.07
N PRO A 210 -30.35 -10.66 -6.97
CA PRO A 210 -31.30 -10.44 -5.88
C PRO A 210 -30.91 -9.23 -5.00
N PRO A 211 -31.81 -8.71 -4.15
CA PRO A 211 -31.48 -7.68 -3.17
C PRO A 211 -30.33 -8.11 -2.25
N ALA A 212 -29.38 -7.20 -2.01
CA ALA A 212 -28.11 -7.46 -1.33
C ALA A 212 -27.30 -8.64 -1.92
N GLY A 213 -27.47 -8.90 -3.23
CA GLY A 213 -26.93 -10.08 -3.91
C GLY A 213 -25.43 -10.01 -4.21
N LEU A 214 -24.80 -11.17 -4.27
CA LEU A 214 -23.46 -11.36 -4.82
C LEU A 214 -23.49 -12.38 -5.95
N VAL A 215 -23.03 -11.99 -7.13
CA VAL A 215 -22.80 -12.88 -8.28
C VAL A 215 -21.37 -12.67 -8.75
N ASP A 216 -20.43 -13.40 -8.15
CA ASP A 216 -18.97 -13.28 -8.34
C ASP A 216 -18.37 -14.34 -9.29
N ASN A 217 -19.21 -15.26 -9.78
CA ASN A 217 -18.79 -16.50 -10.44
C ASN A 217 -18.88 -16.47 -11.98
N LEU A 218 -19.06 -15.29 -12.58
CA LEU A 218 -19.17 -15.15 -14.03
C LEU A 218 -17.86 -15.51 -14.74
N ARG A 219 -17.97 -16.06 -15.96
CA ARG A 219 -16.82 -16.50 -16.76
C ARG A 219 -16.95 -16.10 -18.21
N PHE A 220 -15.90 -15.49 -18.74
CA PHE A 220 -15.69 -15.23 -20.15
C PHE A 220 -14.43 -15.98 -20.63
N ASP A 221 -14.60 -17.27 -20.87
CA ASP A 221 -13.61 -18.20 -21.40
C ASP A 221 -13.45 -17.99 -22.92
N ARG A 222 -12.34 -17.38 -23.35
CA ARG A 222 -12.03 -17.13 -24.78
C ARG A 222 -11.10 -18.21 -25.34
N ARG A 223 -11.61 -19.01 -26.26
CA ARG A 223 -10.87 -20.08 -26.95
C ARG A 223 -10.57 -19.78 -28.43
N PRO A 224 -9.53 -20.41 -29.02
CA PRO A 224 -9.36 -20.44 -30.47
C PRO A 224 -10.57 -21.05 -31.19
N LEU A 225 -10.82 -20.62 -32.43
CA LEU A 225 -11.75 -21.31 -33.32
C LEU A 225 -11.11 -22.58 -33.91
N PRO A 226 -11.91 -23.62 -34.26
CA PRO A 226 -11.39 -24.80 -34.95
C PRO A 226 -10.67 -24.44 -36.26
N GLY A 227 -9.47 -24.98 -36.44
CA GLY A 227 -8.52 -24.64 -37.50
C GLY A 227 -7.37 -23.73 -37.05
N PHE A 228 -7.37 -23.24 -35.80
CA PHE A 228 -6.41 -22.26 -35.28
C PHE A 228 -5.83 -22.72 -33.94
N GLY A 229 -4.56 -22.38 -33.68
CA GLY A 229 -3.84 -22.75 -32.46
C GLY A 229 -3.47 -21.56 -31.58
N SER A 230 -2.65 -21.83 -30.56
CA SER A 230 -2.10 -20.83 -29.63
C SER A 230 -0.61 -21.05 -29.36
N VAL A 231 0.11 -19.97 -29.12
CA VAL A 231 1.49 -19.96 -28.61
C VAL A 231 1.50 -19.25 -27.27
N LEU A 232 2.02 -19.89 -26.22
CA LEU A 232 2.09 -19.33 -24.86
C LEU A 232 3.24 -19.92 -24.06
N ASP A 233 3.78 -19.14 -23.11
CA ASP A 233 4.80 -19.58 -22.16
C ASP A 233 4.91 -18.58 -20.98
N PHE A 234 5.92 -18.75 -20.13
CA PHE A 234 6.25 -17.83 -19.03
C PHE A 234 7.38 -16.85 -19.36
N ILE A 235 7.42 -15.73 -18.63
CA ILE A 235 8.58 -14.89 -18.39
C ILE A 235 8.79 -14.78 -16.88
N CYS A 236 9.91 -15.26 -16.35
CA CYS A 236 10.18 -15.27 -14.90
C CYS A 236 11.51 -14.60 -14.56
N TYR A 237 11.61 -14.12 -13.31
CA TYR A 237 12.87 -13.75 -12.70
C TYR A 237 13.64 -15.02 -12.37
N ASP A 238 14.84 -15.17 -12.92
CA ASP A 238 15.80 -16.18 -12.48
C ASP A 238 16.61 -15.59 -11.34
N LEU A 239 16.23 -15.91 -10.11
CA LEU A 239 16.81 -15.31 -8.91
C LEU A 239 18.02 -16.11 -8.40
N ASN A 240 18.28 -17.29 -8.95
CA ASN A 240 19.40 -18.13 -8.54
C ASN A 240 20.49 -18.29 -9.63
N ALA A 241 20.14 -17.96 -10.88
CA ALA A 241 20.91 -18.05 -12.12
C ALA A 241 21.21 -19.49 -12.62
N ASP A 242 20.29 -20.46 -12.39
CA ASP A 242 20.41 -21.83 -12.92
C ASP A 242 19.77 -22.04 -14.31
N GLY A 243 18.84 -21.16 -14.72
CA GLY A 243 18.10 -21.28 -15.99
C GLY A 243 16.88 -22.21 -15.93
N GLU A 244 16.40 -22.57 -14.75
CA GLU A 244 15.08 -23.16 -14.52
C GLU A 244 14.11 -22.09 -13.96
N ASN A 245 12.94 -22.49 -13.46
CA ASN A 245 12.03 -21.62 -12.71
C ASN A 245 11.41 -22.42 -11.55
N GLN A 246 11.52 -21.86 -10.35
CA GLN A 246 10.97 -22.43 -9.12
C GLN A 246 9.84 -21.50 -8.62
N PRO A 247 8.57 -21.68 -9.04
CA PRO A 247 7.48 -20.70 -8.81
C PRO A 247 7.26 -20.27 -7.36
N GLU A 248 7.70 -21.09 -6.40
CA GLU A 248 7.72 -20.81 -4.96
C GLU A 248 8.74 -19.74 -4.52
N THR A 249 9.73 -19.41 -5.37
CA THR A 249 10.80 -18.43 -5.07
C THR A 249 11.13 -17.49 -6.24
N GLU A 250 10.67 -17.79 -7.45
CA GLU A 250 11.03 -17.10 -8.69
C GLU A 250 9.78 -16.49 -9.35
N PRO A 251 9.49 -15.20 -9.07
CA PRO A 251 8.24 -14.58 -9.51
C PRO A 251 8.22 -14.31 -11.01
N GLY A 252 7.01 -14.23 -11.56
CA GLY A 252 6.77 -13.78 -12.93
C GLY A 252 7.21 -12.33 -13.15
N ILE A 253 7.80 -12.04 -14.31
CA ILE A 253 8.13 -10.67 -14.71
C ILE A 253 6.88 -10.04 -15.32
N TYR A 254 6.30 -9.02 -14.69
CA TYR A 254 5.18 -8.24 -15.24
C TYR A 254 5.62 -6.83 -15.68
N GLY A 255 5.54 -6.53 -16.98
CA GLY A 255 5.67 -5.16 -17.51
C GLY A 255 6.97 -4.78 -18.24
N PRO A 256 8.19 -4.94 -17.67
CA PRO A 256 9.42 -4.40 -18.28
C PRO A 256 9.98 -5.24 -19.44
N ILE A 257 9.37 -6.40 -19.71
CA ILE A 257 9.68 -7.29 -20.82
C ILE A 257 8.39 -7.52 -21.60
N SER A 258 8.47 -7.42 -22.94
CA SER A 258 7.33 -7.69 -23.84
C SER A 258 7.71 -8.77 -24.84
N VAL A 259 6.77 -9.64 -25.18
CA VAL A 259 7.00 -10.73 -26.14
C VAL A 259 6.43 -10.34 -27.48
N ARG A 260 7.21 -10.54 -28.54
CA ARG A 260 6.81 -10.34 -29.93
C ARG A 260 6.67 -11.68 -30.66
N LEU A 261 5.64 -11.78 -31.49
CA LEU A 261 5.47 -12.88 -32.44
C LEU A 261 5.74 -12.38 -33.87
N LEU A 262 6.67 -13.06 -34.54
CA LEU A 262 7.01 -12.86 -35.95
C LEU A 262 6.55 -14.05 -36.80
N ASP A 263 6.14 -13.77 -38.04
CA ASP A 263 5.88 -14.81 -39.04
C ASP A 263 7.19 -15.32 -39.71
N VAL A 264 7.06 -16.34 -40.56
CA VAL A 264 8.15 -16.91 -41.37
C VAL A 264 8.88 -15.92 -42.32
N ASN A 265 8.35 -14.71 -42.50
CA ASN A 265 8.96 -13.62 -43.27
C ASN A 265 9.65 -12.56 -42.38
N ASN A 266 9.63 -12.73 -41.06
CA ASN A 266 9.97 -11.74 -40.02
C ASN A 266 9.02 -10.53 -39.99
N GLN A 267 7.78 -10.68 -40.44
CA GLN A 267 6.73 -9.69 -40.27
C GLN A 267 6.12 -9.84 -38.87
N GLU A 268 6.04 -8.76 -38.11
CA GLU A 268 5.39 -8.74 -36.80
C GLU A 268 3.88 -9.03 -36.96
N ILE A 269 3.41 -10.07 -36.27
CA ILE A 269 2.00 -10.46 -36.16
C ILE A 269 1.35 -9.72 -34.98
N GLY A 270 2.11 -9.55 -33.90
CA GLY A 270 1.72 -8.76 -32.74
C GLY A 270 2.76 -8.83 -31.63
N THR A 271 2.55 -8.00 -30.61
CA THR A 271 3.34 -7.96 -29.38
C THR A 271 2.37 -8.02 -28.20
N THR A 272 2.72 -8.78 -27.17
CA THR A 272 1.97 -8.92 -25.92
C THR A 272 2.90 -8.67 -24.73
N LEU A 273 2.32 -8.36 -23.58
CA LEU A 273 3.01 -8.43 -22.29
C LEU A 273 2.88 -9.84 -21.67
N PRO A 274 3.66 -10.16 -20.65
CA PRO A 274 3.32 -11.14 -19.60
C PRO A 274 2.18 -10.61 -18.69
N ASP A 275 1.62 -11.47 -17.83
CA ASP A 275 0.69 -11.11 -16.74
C ASP A 275 1.37 -11.07 -15.36
N GLU A 276 0.62 -10.93 -14.27
CA GLU A 276 1.14 -10.89 -12.89
C GLU A 276 1.91 -12.17 -12.47
N ARG A 277 1.74 -13.28 -13.23
CA ARG A 277 2.45 -14.56 -13.07
C ARG A 277 3.44 -14.82 -14.20
N GLY A 278 3.79 -13.81 -14.99
CA GLY A 278 4.73 -13.94 -16.11
C GLY A 278 4.13 -14.53 -17.38
N ARG A 279 2.84 -14.91 -17.41
CA ARG A 279 2.23 -15.68 -18.51
C ARG A 279 1.93 -14.80 -19.71
N TYR A 280 2.34 -15.23 -20.89
CA TYR A 280 2.01 -14.56 -22.15
C TYR A 280 1.32 -15.51 -23.13
N ILE A 281 0.52 -14.98 -24.05
CA ILE A 281 -0.19 -15.77 -25.07
C ILE A 281 -0.41 -14.99 -26.37
N PHE A 282 -0.39 -15.73 -27.47
CA PHE A 282 -0.91 -15.37 -28.79
C PHE A 282 -1.94 -16.44 -29.23
N PRO A 283 -3.25 -16.20 -29.07
CA PRO A 283 -4.29 -17.16 -29.43
C PRO A 283 -4.84 -16.93 -30.84
N GLY A 284 -5.56 -17.90 -31.40
CA GLY A 284 -6.24 -17.75 -32.70
C GLY A 284 -5.27 -17.69 -33.90
N LEU A 285 -4.08 -18.24 -33.74
CA LEU A 285 -3.03 -18.22 -34.76
C LEU A 285 -3.30 -19.26 -35.86
N PRO A 286 -3.16 -18.91 -37.15
CA PRO A 286 -3.14 -19.88 -38.23
C PRO A 286 -2.00 -20.91 -38.06
N PRO A 287 -2.15 -22.16 -38.54
CA PRO A 287 -1.05 -23.13 -38.55
C PRO A 287 0.11 -22.66 -39.44
N GLY A 288 1.34 -22.74 -38.94
CA GLY A 288 2.52 -22.19 -39.63
C GLY A 288 3.80 -22.15 -38.79
N THR A 289 4.87 -21.63 -39.39
CA THR A 289 6.15 -21.39 -38.71
C THR A 289 6.19 -19.97 -38.17
N TYR A 290 6.60 -19.81 -36.91
CA TYR A 290 6.69 -18.54 -36.20
C TYR A 290 8.00 -18.42 -35.43
N THR A 291 8.41 -17.19 -35.11
CA THR A 291 9.50 -16.90 -34.18
C THR A 291 8.95 -16.05 -33.04
N VAL A 292 9.27 -16.43 -31.80
CA VAL A 292 8.91 -15.70 -30.58
C VAL A 292 10.17 -15.04 -30.03
N GLU A 293 10.09 -13.75 -29.70
CA GLU A 293 11.22 -12.93 -29.27
C GLU A 293 10.85 -12.12 -28.03
N ALA A 294 11.66 -12.20 -26.97
CA ALA A 294 11.49 -11.37 -25.78
C ALA A 294 12.29 -10.07 -25.90
N ILE A 295 11.59 -8.93 -25.81
CA ILE A 295 12.14 -7.58 -25.87
C ILE A 295 12.36 -7.08 -24.43
N TYR A 296 13.64 -6.89 -24.05
CA TYR A 296 14.07 -6.56 -22.69
C TYR A 296 15.22 -5.54 -22.69
N SER A 297 15.54 -4.97 -21.53
CA SER A 297 16.69 -4.07 -21.35
C SER A 297 17.94 -4.82 -20.85
N PRO A 298 19.09 -4.78 -21.56
CA PRO A 298 20.32 -5.45 -21.15
C PRO A 298 21.10 -4.70 -20.04
N GLU A 299 20.66 -3.49 -19.65
CA GLU A 299 21.16 -2.82 -18.46
C GLU A 299 20.49 -3.34 -17.18
N ASP A 300 19.22 -3.77 -17.31
CA ASP A 300 18.35 -4.21 -16.21
C ASP A 300 18.30 -5.74 -16.02
N PHE A 301 18.68 -6.54 -17.03
CA PHE A 301 18.58 -8.01 -16.97
C PHE A 301 19.75 -8.75 -17.65
N THR A 302 20.16 -9.92 -17.11
CA THR A 302 20.87 -10.98 -17.83
C THR A 302 19.86 -12.05 -18.24
N PRO A 303 19.71 -12.43 -19.53
CA PRO A 303 18.96 -13.63 -19.88
C PRO A 303 19.73 -14.89 -19.48
N THR A 304 19.04 -15.85 -18.89
CA THR A 304 19.60 -17.18 -18.57
C THR A 304 19.10 -18.27 -19.53
N THR A 305 17.89 -18.12 -20.09
CA THR A 305 17.42 -18.88 -21.26
C THR A 305 17.58 -18.12 -22.59
N PRO A 306 17.43 -18.78 -23.76
CA PRO A 306 17.37 -18.10 -25.06
C PRO A 306 16.27 -17.05 -25.14
N VAL A 307 16.61 -15.86 -25.65
CA VAL A 307 15.66 -14.73 -25.83
C VAL A 307 14.87 -14.78 -27.15
N ILE A 308 15.10 -15.82 -27.96
CA ILE A 308 14.42 -16.09 -29.24
C ILE A 308 14.18 -17.60 -29.37
N TYR A 309 12.97 -18.00 -29.77
CA TYR A 309 12.60 -19.38 -30.08
C TYR A 309 11.87 -19.47 -31.44
N ASP A 310 12.31 -20.40 -32.29
CA ASP A 310 11.63 -20.76 -33.55
C ASP A 310 10.71 -21.96 -33.34
N LEU A 311 9.44 -21.85 -33.77
CA LEU A 311 8.41 -22.88 -33.55
C LEU A 311 7.58 -23.18 -34.81
N ASN A 312 6.94 -24.35 -34.82
CA ASN A 312 5.90 -24.69 -35.79
C ASN A 312 4.60 -24.98 -35.04
N LEU A 313 3.53 -24.29 -35.43
CA LEU A 313 2.19 -24.43 -34.88
C LEU A 313 1.35 -25.31 -35.80
N ASP A 314 0.88 -26.44 -35.28
CA ASP A 314 -0.02 -27.36 -35.98
C ASP A 314 -1.50 -26.91 -35.91
N VAL A 315 -2.35 -27.56 -36.71
CA VAL A 315 -3.83 -27.37 -36.67
C VAL A 315 -4.36 -27.72 -35.29
N ASP A 316 -5.16 -26.82 -34.71
CA ASP A 316 -5.71 -26.93 -33.33
C ASP A 316 -4.61 -27.13 -32.26
N GLY A 317 -3.37 -26.75 -32.55
CA GLY A 317 -2.20 -26.98 -31.71
C GLY A 317 -2.02 -25.92 -30.61
N THR A 318 -1.42 -26.34 -29.49
CA THR A 318 -0.87 -25.44 -28.47
C THR A 318 0.64 -25.67 -28.39
N VAL A 319 1.43 -24.61 -28.44
CA VAL A 319 2.90 -24.71 -28.42
C VAL A 319 3.49 -23.83 -27.33
N PHE A 320 4.28 -24.47 -26.47
CA PHE A 320 5.18 -23.85 -25.51
C PHE A 320 6.57 -23.74 -26.18
N PRO A 321 6.98 -22.55 -26.64
CA PRO A 321 8.25 -22.37 -27.35
C PRO A 321 9.49 -22.61 -26.47
N GLY A 322 9.36 -22.39 -25.18
CA GLY A 322 10.44 -22.22 -24.22
C GLY A 322 10.23 -20.94 -23.40
N PRO A 323 10.46 -20.98 -22.08
CA PRO A 323 10.21 -19.85 -21.20
C PRO A 323 11.38 -18.86 -21.19
N PHE A 324 11.08 -17.59 -20.90
CA PHE A 324 12.05 -16.50 -20.90
C PHE A 324 12.49 -16.14 -19.46
N TYR A 325 13.68 -16.57 -19.07
CA TYR A 325 14.20 -16.41 -17.71
C TYR A 325 15.31 -15.36 -17.65
N TYR A 326 15.27 -14.52 -16.61
CA TYR A 326 16.14 -13.34 -16.50
C TYR A 326 16.61 -13.05 -15.07
N GLU A 327 17.93 -13.01 -14.88
CA GLU A 327 18.58 -12.47 -13.68
C GLU A 327 18.45 -10.94 -13.64
N PRO A 328 17.86 -10.33 -12.60
CA PRO A 328 17.75 -8.88 -12.46
C PRO A 328 19.10 -8.22 -12.13
N ARG A 329 19.59 -7.34 -13.01
CA ARG A 329 20.89 -6.66 -12.88
C ARG A 329 20.81 -5.39 -12.05
N ARG A 330 21.72 -5.26 -11.07
CA ARG A 330 21.99 -4.02 -10.31
C ARG A 330 20.77 -3.41 -9.60
N LYS A 331 19.68 -4.17 -9.48
CA LYS A 331 18.35 -3.67 -9.11
C LYS A 331 17.58 -4.59 -8.17
N ARG A 332 18.11 -5.79 -7.89
CA ARG A 332 17.56 -6.75 -6.94
C ARG A 332 17.93 -6.38 -5.50
N PHE A 333 16.95 -5.98 -4.70
CA PHE A 333 17.13 -5.87 -3.26
C PHE A 333 17.34 -7.25 -2.63
N SER A 334 17.89 -7.28 -1.43
CA SER A 334 18.07 -8.50 -0.65
C SER A 334 17.99 -8.15 0.82
N CYS A 335 17.54 -9.09 1.65
CA CYS A 335 17.70 -8.98 3.09
C CYS A 335 19.12 -8.54 3.47
N GLY A 336 19.23 -7.69 4.49
CA GLY A 336 20.49 -7.23 5.06
C GLY A 336 21.20 -6.18 4.22
N MET A 337 20.62 -5.74 3.10
CA MET A 337 20.87 -4.41 2.58
C MET A 337 20.12 -3.38 3.44
N ALA A 338 20.57 -2.12 3.44
CA ALA A 338 19.87 -1.00 4.07
C ALA A 338 19.47 0.03 3.01
N VAL A 339 18.30 0.63 3.20
CA VAL A 339 17.70 1.67 2.35
C VAL A 339 17.48 2.94 3.16
N SER A 340 17.78 4.11 2.61
CA SER A 340 17.66 5.39 3.35
C SER A 340 17.23 6.54 2.45
N THR A 341 16.60 7.55 3.06
CA THR A 341 16.05 8.74 2.37
C THR A 341 16.82 10.02 2.71
N PHE A 342 16.88 10.96 1.76
CA PHE A 342 17.69 12.17 1.87
C PHE A 342 16.99 13.41 1.31
N LYS A 343 17.37 14.58 1.83
CA LYS A 343 17.15 15.86 1.17
C LYS A 343 17.92 15.91 -0.16
N GLY A 344 17.18 16.04 -1.26
CA GLY A 344 17.74 16.45 -2.55
C GLY A 344 18.36 17.85 -2.45
N ASP A 345 19.61 17.99 -2.90
CA ASP A 345 20.39 19.23 -2.76
C ASP A 345 20.03 20.27 -3.83
N TYR A 346 19.57 21.44 -3.37
CA TYR A 346 19.16 22.57 -4.19
C TYR A 346 20.24 23.66 -4.33
N ASP A 347 21.28 23.69 -3.47
CA ASP A 347 22.17 24.85 -3.33
C ASP A 347 23.53 24.72 -4.05
N THR A 348 23.78 23.59 -4.74
CA THR A 348 24.95 23.53 -5.63
C THR A 348 24.86 24.57 -6.75
N PRO A 349 25.96 25.27 -7.10
CA PRO A 349 25.98 26.19 -8.25
C PRO A 349 25.78 25.54 -9.63
N TRP A 350 25.52 24.22 -9.68
CA TRP A 350 25.46 23.40 -10.88
C TRP A 350 24.11 22.68 -11.01
N ASN A 351 23.04 23.48 -10.99
CA ASN A 351 21.70 23.06 -11.40
C ASN A 351 21.73 22.53 -12.84
N THR A 352 21.95 21.22 -12.96
CA THR A 352 22.23 20.48 -14.21
C THR A 352 21.04 19.61 -14.62
N GLY A 353 19.83 20.02 -14.25
CA GLY A 353 18.55 19.47 -14.74
C GLY A 353 18.15 18.09 -14.20
N ASN A 354 19.08 17.32 -13.62
CA ASN A 354 18.86 15.91 -13.26
C ASN A 354 18.31 15.67 -11.84
N GLY A 355 18.25 16.70 -10.98
CA GLY A 355 17.75 16.59 -9.61
C GLY A 355 18.75 16.02 -8.60
N GLY A 356 18.56 16.35 -7.32
CA GLY A 356 19.31 15.79 -6.19
C GLY A 356 18.83 14.38 -5.85
N ARG A 357 19.73 13.54 -5.31
CA ARG A 357 19.41 12.16 -4.88
C ARG A 357 18.54 12.17 -3.61
N VAL A 358 17.47 11.37 -3.57
CA VAL A 358 16.54 11.31 -2.42
C VAL A 358 16.32 9.92 -1.83
N VAL A 359 16.70 8.84 -2.54
CA VAL A 359 16.67 7.44 -2.06
C VAL A 359 17.95 6.74 -2.51
N ALA A 360 18.41 5.75 -1.75
CA ALA A 360 19.44 4.81 -2.16
C ALA A 360 19.41 3.50 -1.35
N VAL A 361 19.99 2.43 -1.91
CA VAL A 361 20.23 1.16 -1.21
C VAL A 361 21.73 0.85 -1.17
N LYS A 362 22.18 0.28 -0.05
CA LYS A 362 23.56 -0.17 0.19
C LYS A 362 23.56 -1.56 0.81
N ASP A 363 24.39 -2.47 0.31
CA ASP A 363 24.64 -3.76 0.95
C ASP A 363 25.53 -3.55 2.18
N ILE A 364 25.06 -4.02 3.34
CA ILE A 364 25.75 -3.88 4.63
C ILE A 364 26.09 -5.22 5.29
N ARG A 365 25.88 -6.33 4.58
CA ARG A 365 26.10 -7.72 5.07
C ARG A 365 27.57 -8.04 5.25
N ASP A 366 28.36 -7.96 4.18
CA ASP A 366 29.79 -8.28 4.24
C ASP A 366 30.61 -7.06 4.64
N GLN A 367 31.04 -7.04 5.90
CA GLN A 367 31.88 -6.03 6.52
C GLN A 367 33.33 -6.54 6.65
N THR A 368 33.62 -7.75 6.14
CA THR A 368 34.92 -8.42 6.27
C THR A 368 35.92 -7.98 5.21
N ASN A 369 35.45 -7.64 4.00
CA ASN A 369 36.27 -7.33 2.83
C ASN A 369 36.75 -5.86 2.75
N GLY A 370 36.76 -5.13 3.86
CA GLY A 370 37.38 -3.80 3.96
C GLY A 370 36.41 -2.61 3.88
N PHE A 371 35.12 -2.85 3.65
CA PHE A 371 34.07 -1.85 3.67
C PHE A 371 32.77 -2.43 4.27
N PRO A 372 32.08 -1.74 5.19
CA PRO A 372 32.60 -0.75 6.13
C PRO A 372 33.34 -1.46 7.29
N VAL A 373 34.57 -1.04 7.61
CA VAL A 373 35.32 -1.56 8.77
C VAL A 373 35.10 -0.66 9.98
N GLN A 374 35.04 -1.24 11.19
CA GLN A 374 34.76 -0.48 12.41
C GLN A 374 35.75 0.67 12.63
N GLY A 375 35.21 1.88 12.80
CA GLY A 375 35.96 3.12 12.94
C GLY A 375 36.56 3.66 11.64
N THR A 376 36.24 3.09 10.46
CA THR A 376 36.69 3.60 9.16
C THR A 376 35.60 4.33 8.39
N SER A 377 36.07 5.19 7.49
CA SER A 377 35.27 6.04 6.61
C SER A 377 34.94 5.34 5.29
N THR A 378 33.66 5.18 4.95
CA THR A 378 33.21 4.61 3.66
C THR A 378 32.57 5.70 2.77
N PRO A 379 33.23 6.15 1.68
CA PRO A 379 32.68 7.14 0.77
C PRO A 379 31.60 6.57 -0.16
N TRP A 380 30.51 7.31 -0.34
CA TRP A 380 29.40 7.00 -1.26
C TRP A 380 29.80 6.95 -2.74
N THR A 381 30.82 7.71 -3.14
CA THR A 381 31.09 8.06 -4.55
C THR A 381 31.66 6.93 -5.38
N THR A 382 32.05 5.81 -4.76
CA THR A 382 32.30 4.52 -5.43
C THR A 382 31.03 3.65 -5.54
N VAL A 383 29.88 4.33 -5.66
CA VAL A 383 28.53 3.87 -5.95
C VAL A 383 27.79 3.18 -4.79
N THR A 384 26.53 3.60 -4.63
CA THR A 384 25.41 2.82 -4.08
C THR A 384 25.33 1.47 -4.80
N ASP A 385 25.01 0.39 -4.10
CA ASP A 385 24.96 -0.92 -4.79
C ASP A 385 23.74 -0.99 -5.73
N ILE A 386 22.68 -0.26 -5.41
CA ILE A 386 21.48 -0.09 -6.24
C ILE A 386 21.01 1.38 -6.21
N ASP A 387 20.63 1.90 -7.38
CA ASP A 387 20.15 3.25 -7.63
C ASP A 387 19.24 3.26 -8.88
N HIS A 388 18.23 4.13 -8.92
CA HIS A 388 17.43 4.39 -10.12
C HIS A 388 17.63 5.82 -10.64
N PRO A 389 17.62 6.04 -11.97
CA PRO A 389 17.61 7.39 -12.54
C PRO A 389 16.46 8.28 -12.04
N ASP A 390 15.35 7.68 -11.61
CA ASP A 390 14.18 8.38 -11.08
C ASP A 390 14.19 8.59 -9.55
N TRP A 391 15.18 8.09 -8.81
CA TRP A 391 15.30 8.32 -7.36
C TRP A 391 15.87 9.72 -7.06
N ARG A 392 15.17 10.74 -7.56
CA ARG A 392 15.61 12.14 -7.60
C ARG A 392 14.46 13.07 -7.17
N ASP A 393 14.79 14.19 -6.54
CA ASP A 393 13.81 15.18 -6.07
C ASP A 393 12.86 15.70 -7.17
N ASN A 394 13.35 15.87 -8.40
CA ASN A 394 12.57 16.27 -9.57
C ASN A 394 11.62 15.19 -10.11
N LYS A 395 11.62 13.99 -9.52
CA LYS A 395 10.75 12.84 -9.87
C LYS A 395 9.92 12.34 -8.70
N MET A 396 10.53 12.19 -7.52
CA MET A 396 9.91 11.64 -6.31
C MET A 396 9.59 12.71 -5.25
N ASN A 397 9.86 13.98 -5.54
CA ASN A 397 9.82 15.08 -4.56
C ASN A 397 10.82 14.82 -3.40
N GLN A 398 10.75 15.61 -2.34
CA GLN A 398 11.42 15.30 -1.08
C GLN A 398 10.66 14.15 -0.39
N VAL A 399 11.34 13.03 -0.15
CA VAL A 399 10.81 11.92 0.65
C VAL A 399 11.42 11.93 2.05
N PHE A 400 10.66 11.46 3.05
CA PHE A 400 11.16 11.25 4.40
C PHE A 400 10.92 9.81 4.84
N GLY A 401 9.70 9.48 5.21
CA GLY A 401 9.40 8.21 5.86
C GLY A 401 9.50 7.04 4.91
N ILE A 402 10.04 5.93 5.41
CA ILE A 402 10.32 4.73 4.66
C ILE A 402 9.88 3.49 5.44
N THR A 403 9.42 2.46 4.75
CA THR A 403 9.27 1.11 5.32
C THR A 403 9.35 0.04 4.25
N THR A 404 9.54 -1.23 4.63
CA THR A 404 9.61 -2.37 3.69
C THR A 404 8.66 -3.50 4.05
N ASP A 405 8.27 -4.31 3.06
CA ASP A 405 7.53 -5.57 3.27
C ASP A 405 8.42 -6.82 3.10
N GLU A 406 7.86 -7.99 3.38
CA GLU A 406 8.56 -9.27 3.28
C GLU A 406 8.96 -9.65 1.84
N ASP A 407 8.26 -9.12 0.85
CA ASP A 407 8.60 -9.24 -0.58
C ASP A 407 9.71 -8.26 -1.01
N LEU A 408 10.22 -7.45 -0.06
CA LEU A 408 11.26 -6.44 -0.20
C LEU A 408 10.84 -5.17 -0.96
N TYR A 409 9.55 -4.89 -1.16
CA TYR A 409 9.14 -3.58 -1.71
C TYR A 409 9.50 -2.46 -0.72
N ILE A 410 9.97 -1.32 -1.23
CA ILE A 410 10.17 -0.12 -0.41
C ILE A 410 8.94 0.78 -0.57
N TYR A 411 8.31 1.15 0.53
CA TYR A 411 7.29 2.20 0.58
C TYR A 411 7.89 3.50 1.10
N LEU A 412 7.49 4.61 0.49
CA LEU A 412 8.05 5.93 0.73
C LEU A 412 6.96 6.99 0.84
N THR A 413 7.17 7.97 1.71
CA THR A 413 6.27 9.12 1.89
C THR A 413 6.92 10.42 1.44
N ALA A 414 6.21 11.20 0.60
CA ALA A 414 6.62 12.54 0.20
C ALA A 414 6.22 13.60 1.25
N THR A 415 7.06 14.64 1.40
CA THR A 415 6.90 15.71 2.39
C THR A 415 7.56 17.02 1.91
N GLN A 416 7.13 18.21 2.33
CA GLN A 416 7.82 19.49 1.99
C GLN A 416 8.86 19.92 3.04
N MET A 417 9.20 19.02 3.96
CA MET A 417 9.81 19.39 5.24
C MET A 417 11.29 19.81 5.21
N PHE A 418 12.01 19.67 4.08
CA PHE A 418 13.36 20.22 3.91
C PHE A 418 13.39 21.60 3.21
N GLY A 419 12.24 22.24 3.00
CA GLY A 419 12.12 23.69 2.81
C GLY A 419 12.29 24.23 1.39
N ALA A 420 12.22 23.41 0.35
CA ALA A 420 12.23 23.85 -1.05
C ALA A 420 10.81 24.00 -1.60
N ALA A 421 10.57 25.00 -2.46
CA ALA A 421 9.28 25.18 -3.12
C ALA A 421 9.11 24.16 -4.26
N SER A 422 8.04 23.36 -4.21
CA SER A 422 7.75 22.29 -5.16
C SER A 422 7.71 22.76 -6.62
N THR A 423 8.56 22.19 -7.49
CA THR A 423 8.61 22.51 -8.93
C THR A 423 7.95 21.46 -9.84
N GLY A 424 7.51 20.32 -9.29
CA GLY A 424 6.74 19.31 -10.03
C GLY A 424 6.28 18.17 -9.13
N ILE A 425 5.04 17.70 -9.35
CA ILE A 425 4.36 16.60 -8.64
C ILE A 425 4.07 16.93 -7.15
N GLY A 426 2.84 16.61 -6.69
CA GLY A 426 2.35 16.99 -5.36
C GLY A 426 3.14 16.36 -4.21
N SER A 427 3.23 17.05 -3.09
CA SER A 427 3.99 16.62 -1.90
C SER A 427 3.31 15.54 -1.04
N ASN A 428 2.23 14.95 -1.53
CA ASN A 428 1.23 14.26 -0.71
C ASN A 428 1.02 12.83 -1.25
N LEU A 429 2.12 12.12 -1.50
CA LEU A 429 2.15 10.82 -2.18
C LEU A 429 2.82 9.75 -1.33
N VAL A 430 2.25 8.54 -1.38
CA VAL A 430 3.00 7.32 -1.11
C VAL A 430 3.56 6.80 -2.44
N MET A 431 4.78 6.29 -2.42
CA MET A 431 5.43 5.65 -3.57
C MET A 431 5.91 4.26 -3.18
N MET A 432 5.86 3.33 -4.12
CA MET A 432 6.30 1.95 -3.97
C MET A 432 7.42 1.67 -4.97
N ILE A 433 8.55 1.16 -4.51
CA ILE A 433 9.67 0.77 -5.38
C ILE A 433 9.68 -0.75 -5.51
N ASN A 434 9.60 -1.25 -6.74
CA ASN A 434 9.64 -2.69 -7.01
C ASN A 434 11.07 -3.27 -6.77
N PRO A 435 11.18 -4.40 -6.05
CA PRO A 435 12.45 -4.94 -5.54
C PRO A 435 13.39 -5.55 -6.57
N PHE A 436 12.94 -5.73 -7.82
CA PHE A 436 13.73 -6.35 -8.89
C PHE A 436 14.11 -5.36 -9.99
N THR A 437 13.30 -4.31 -10.18
CA THR A 437 13.50 -3.28 -11.22
C THR A 437 13.98 -1.94 -10.67
N ALA A 438 13.97 -1.75 -9.35
CA ALA A 438 14.20 -0.46 -8.68
C ALA A 438 13.29 0.69 -9.16
N ALA A 439 12.22 0.39 -9.91
CA ALA A 439 11.35 1.39 -10.50
C ALA A 439 10.34 1.93 -9.47
N PRO A 440 10.27 3.26 -9.24
CA PRO A 440 9.27 3.86 -8.38
C PRO A 440 7.92 3.97 -9.10
N THR A 441 6.85 3.47 -8.46
CA THR A 441 5.46 3.64 -8.85
C THR A 441 4.77 4.52 -7.82
N THR A 442 3.96 5.50 -8.26
CA THR A 442 3.12 6.29 -7.35
C THR A 442 1.91 5.46 -6.94
N ILE A 443 1.69 5.30 -5.63
CA ILE A 443 0.45 4.73 -5.11
C ILE A 443 -0.61 5.84 -5.17
N ASN A 444 -1.66 5.61 -5.97
CA ASN A 444 -2.79 6.53 -6.09
C ASN A 444 -3.74 6.32 -4.90
N ILE A 445 -3.50 7.04 -3.82
CA ILE A 445 -4.31 6.97 -2.61
C ILE A 445 -5.74 7.46 -2.93
N GLY A 446 -6.74 6.61 -2.69
CA GLY A 446 -8.15 6.94 -2.92
C GLY A 446 -8.63 8.14 -2.11
N ALA A 447 -9.38 9.06 -2.72
CA ALA A 447 -9.85 10.27 -2.04
C ALA A 447 -11.01 9.96 -1.08
N ALA A 448 -10.81 10.18 0.23
CA ALA A 448 -11.84 9.96 1.25
C ALA A 448 -12.92 11.06 1.28
N ALA A 449 -14.18 10.68 1.51
CA ALA A 449 -15.35 11.51 1.22
C ALA A 449 -15.76 12.52 2.31
N THR A 450 -15.49 13.81 2.05
CA THR A 450 -16.51 14.90 2.00
C THR A 450 -17.57 15.09 3.12
N THR A 451 -17.33 14.81 4.41
CA THR A 451 -18.16 15.36 5.52
C THR A 451 -17.31 15.86 6.72
N PRO A 452 -17.63 17.00 7.38
CA PRO A 452 -16.69 17.74 8.22
C PRO A 452 -16.05 16.94 9.37
N GLY A 453 -14.74 17.10 9.50
CA GLY A 453 -13.84 16.01 9.92
C GLY A 453 -12.95 15.56 8.75
N THR A 454 -13.39 15.87 7.51
CA THR A 454 -12.60 15.87 6.25
C THR A 454 -11.13 16.22 6.46
N ASN A 455 -10.15 15.45 5.97
CA ASN A 455 -10.06 14.72 4.68
C ASN A 455 -9.98 15.64 3.45
N GLU A 456 -8.92 16.44 3.38
CA GLU A 456 -8.07 16.40 2.18
C GLU A 456 -6.80 15.61 2.54
N LEU A 457 -6.75 14.33 2.12
CA LEU A 457 -5.54 13.94 1.40
C LEU A 457 -5.59 14.65 0.05
N ILE A 458 -4.43 15.01 -0.50
CA ILE A 458 -4.30 15.75 -1.78
C ILE A 458 -4.76 17.23 -1.70
N GLY A 459 -4.10 18.06 -0.88
CA GLY A 459 -4.31 19.52 -0.94
C GLY A 459 -3.19 20.40 -0.41
N GLY A 460 -2.88 20.30 0.88
CA GLY A 460 -2.04 21.30 1.55
C GLY A 460 -0.51 21.15 1.41
N PHE A 461 0.18 22.12 2.02
CA PHE A 461 1.57 22.49 1.74
C PHE A 461 2.64 21.64 2.44
N ARG A 462 2.32 20.58 3.20
CA ARG A 462 3.32 19.90 4.05
C ARG A 462 3.57 18.43 3.75
N GLY A 463 2.59 17.68 3.22
CA GLY A 463 2.74 16.26 2.89
C GLY A 463 2.61 15.29 4.06
N LEU A 464 3.15 14.09 3.87
CA LEU A 464 3.04 12.94 4.77
C LEU A 464 4.24 12.86 5.73
N GLY A 465 4.10 12.07 6.81
CA GLY A 465 5.04 11.99 7.93
C GLY A 465 5.98 10.80 7.84
N ASN A 466 5.93 9.89 8.83
CA ASN A 466 6.45 8.53 8.66
C ASN A 466 5.34 7.50 8.37
N ILE A 467 5.76 6.33 7.91
CA ILE A 467 4.98 5.17 7.47
C ILE A 467 5.52 3.92 8.17
N THR A 468 4.69 2.92 8.42
CA THR A 468 5.13 1.60 8.90
C THR A 468 4.19 0.51 8.39
N TYR A 469 4.68 -0.73 8.32
CA TYR A 469 4.03 -1.85 7.65
C TYR A 469 3.48 -2.91 8.63
N ASN A 470 2.30 -3.45 8.32
CA ASN A 470 1.68 -4.57 9.03
C ASN A 470 1.90 -5.88 8.25
N ILE A 471 2.93 -6.64 8.64
CA ILE A 471 3.24 -7.93 8.03
C ILE A 471 2.11 -8.97 8.17
N ASP A 472 1.27 -8.89 9.20
CA ASP A 472 0.19 -9.86 9.42
C ASP A 472 -1.00 -9.65 8.49
N GLN A 473 -1.32 -8.39 8.15
CA GLN A 473 -2.53 -8.01 7.40
C GLN A 473 -2.27 -7.27 6.09
N LYS A 474 -1.01 -7.06 5.71
CA LYS A 474 -0.59 -6.43 4.44
C LYS A 474 -1.13 -5.00 4.26
N VAL A 475 -1.09 -4.21 5.33
CA VAL A 475 -1.52 -2.80 5.33
C VAL A 475 -0.39 -1.87 5.78
N LEU A 476 -0.42 -0.62 5.30
CA LEU A 476 0.52 0.44 5.67
C LEU A 476 -0.20 1.49 6.52
N TYR A 477 0.42 1.91 7.61
CA TYR A 477 -0.05 3.01 8.45
C TYR A 477 0.74 4.27 8.13
N VAL A 478 0.08 5.26 7.56
CA VAL A 478 0.70 6.52 7.10
C VAL A 478 0.27 7.65 8.01
N THR A 479 1.22 8.37 8.62
CA THR A 479 0.91 9.56 9.40
C THR A 479 0.67 10.75 8.47
N ASN A 480 -0.52 11.37 8.54
CA ASN A 480 -0.78 12.62 7.84
C ASN A 480 -0.24 13.77 8.69
N LEU A 481 0.71 14.54 8.17
CA LEU A 481 1.24 15.66 8.95
C LEU A 481 0.20 16.77 9.16
N GLU A 482 -0.81 16.89 8.29
CA GLU A 482 -1.64 18.11 8.23
C GLU A 482 -2.74 18.17 9.29
N ASP A 483 -3.50 17.09 9.43
CA ASP A 483 -4.53 16.89 10.46
C ASP A 483 -4.03 16.02 11.64
N ALA A 484 -2.88 15.36 11.51
CA ALA A 484 -2.31 14.40 12.46
C ALA A 484 -3.12 13.08 12.62
N ASN A 485 -3.96 12.75 11.64
CA ASN A 485 -4.63 11.46 11.52
C ASN A 485 -3.65 10.36 11.06
N ILE A 486 -4.03 9.09 11.27
CA ILE A 486 -3.32 7.94 10.69
C ILE A 486 -4.21 7.35 9.59
N VAL A 487 -3.66 7.23 8.38
CA VAL A 487 -4.35 6.64 7.22
C VAL A 487 -3.89 5.20 7.07
N VAL A 488 -4.83 4.26 7.03
CA VAL A 488 -4.58 2.84 6.75
C VAL A 488 -4.81 2.62 5.26
N ILE A 489 -3.81 2.12 4.54
CA ILE A 489 -3.91 1.79 3.12
C ILE A 489 -3.48 0.35 2.85
N ALA A 490 -4.09 -0.29 1.86
CA ALA A 490 -3.68 -1.61 1.38
C ALA A 490 -2.26 -1.55 0.78
N ALA A 491 -1.39 -2.49 1.18
CA ALA A 491 -0.03 -2.64 0.64
C ALA A 491 -0.03 -3.46 -0.67
N GLN A 492 1.16 -3.77 -1.19
CA GLN A 492 1.30 -4.85 -2.17
C GLN A 492 0.81 -6.18 -1.55
N ASN A 493 0.23 -7.05 -2.37
CA ASN A 493 -0.23 -8.38 -1.97
C ASN A 493 -1.28 -8.43 -0.83
N HIS A 494 -1.98 -7.30 -0.58
CA HIS A 494 -3.15 -7.26 0.30
C HIS A 494 -4.25 -8.23 -0.19
N PRO A 495 -4.87 -9.04 0.69
CA PRO A 495 -5.61 -10.25 0.28
C PRO A 495 -6.97 -10.01 -0.38
N THR A 496 -7.47 -8.77 -0.41
CA THR A 496 -8.81 -8.43 -0.90
C THR A 496 -8.82 -7.13 -1.70
N ASP A 497 -8.46 -6.02 -1.06
CA ASP A 497 -8.47 -4.69 -1.66
C ASP A 497 -7.15 -4.35 -2.38
N PRO A 498 -7.18 -3.63 -3.51
CA PRO A 498 -6.00 -3.29 -4.31
C PRO A 498 -5.04 -2.31 -3.61
N VAL A 499 -3.74 -2.43 -3.94
CA VAL A 499 -2.67 -1.57 -3.41
C VAL A 499 -3.00 -0.07 -3.55
N GLY A 500 -3.00 0.64 -2.42
CA GLY A 500 -3.35 2.06 -2.33
C GLY A 500 -4.79 2.40 -1.98
N GLU A 501 -5.69 1.42 -1.86
CA GLU A 501 -7.04 1.67 -1.35
C GLU A 501 -7.00 2.14 0.11
N VAL A 502 -7.78 3.17 0.45
CA VAL A 502 -7.86 3.72 1.81
C VAL A 502 -8.90 2.95 2.61
N LEU A 503 -8.42 2.05 3.46
CA LEU A 503 -9.26 1.18 4.29
C LEU A 503 -9.82 1.94 5.51
N GLN A 504 -9.06 2.91 6.03
CA GLN A 504 -9.48 3.74 7.17
C GLN A 504 -8.71 5.07 7.19
N THR A 505 -9.36 6.15 7.63
CA THR A 505 -8.67 7.34 8.17
C THR A 505 -9.01 7.44 9.65
N TYR A 506 -8.06 7.12 10.51
CA TYR A 506 -8.23 7.08 11.96
C TYR A 506 -7.99 8.46 12.59
N PRO A 507 -9.00 9.07 13.25
CA PRO A 507 -8.85 10.36 13.91
C PRO A 507 -8.15 10.20 15.25
N VAL A 508 -6.92 10.72 15.37
CA VAL A 508 -6.11 10.58 16.59
C VAL A 508 -6.66 11.44 17.72
N THR A 509 -6.91 10.83 18.87
CA THR A 509 -7.66 11.42 20.01
C THR A 509 -6.79 11.80 21.21
N SER A 510 -5.57 11.26 21.31
CA SER A 510 -4.64 11.51 22.43
C SER A 510 -4.16 12.97 22.56
N PHE A 511 -4.31 13.78 21.50
CA PHE A 511 -4.07 15.22 21.51
C PHE A 511 -5.09 15.93 20.60
N THR A 512 -5.23 17.25 20.72
CA THR A 512 -6.16 18.03 19.88
C THR A 512 -5.41 18.72 18.73
N VAL A 513 -5.82 18.44 17.50
CA VAL A 513 -5.36 19.11 16.27
C VAL A 513 -5.39 20.64 16.45
N GLY A 514 -4.28 21.31 16.14
CA GLY A 514 -4.17 22.77 16.25
C GLY A 514 -3.88 23.34 17.65
N GLN A 515 -3.83 22.53 18.73
CA GLN A 515 -3.21 22.98 19.99
C GLN A 515 -1.67 23.03 19.91
N LEU A 516 -1.10 22.33 18.94
CA LEU A 516 0.33 22.16 18.73
C LEU A 516 0.78 23.09 17.59
N SER A 517 1.61 24.08 17.92
CA SER A 517 2.00 25.17 17.00
C SER A 517 3.11 24.76 16.02
N GLY A 518 2.85 23.73 15.22
CA GLY A 518 3.76 23.20 14.18
C GLY A 518 4.36 21.82 14.47
N GLU A 519 4.10 21.27 15.66
CA GLU A 519 4.44 19.90 16.05
C GLU A 519 3.29 18.95 15.70
N ARG A 520 3.62 17.74 15.23
CA ARG A 520 2.73 16.82 14.48
C ARG A 520 3.13 15.38 14.80
N VAL A 521 2.26 14.39 14.54
CA VAL A 521 2.67 12.96 14.62
C VAL A 521 3.69 12.69 13.52
N TRP A 522 4.79 12.02 13.85
CA TRP A 522 5.86 11.67 12.92
C TRP A 522 6.17 10.18 13.05
N GLY A 523 6.92 9.80 14.09
CA GLY A 523 7.26 8.40 14.30
C GLY A 523 6.04 7.54 14.62
N ILE A 524 5.96 6.43 13.91
CA ILE A 524 4.95 5.38 13.94
C ILE A 524 5.69 4.05 13.71
N GLY A 525 5.23 2.96 14.32
CA GLY A 525 5.85 1.64 14.20
C GLY A 525 4.87 0.52 14.53
N TYR A 526 4.97 -0.63 13.86
CA TYR A 526 4.15 -1.82 14.15
C TYR A 526 4.94 -2.87 14.95
N ASP A 527 4.30 -3.43 15.99
CA ASP A 527 4.86 -4.52 16.81
C ASP A 527 4.08 -5.83 16.52
N PRO A 528 4.58 -6.72 15.64
CA PRO A 528 3.89 -7.96 15.30
C PRO A 528 3.77 -8.92 16.49
N SER A 529 4.63 -8.78 17.52
CA SER A 529 4.60 -9.66 18.70
C SER A 529 3.44 -9.36 19.66
N ASP A 530 2.79 -8.19 19.57
CA ASP A 530 1.54 -7.93 20.31
C ASP A 530 0.38 -7.28 19.54
N GLY A 531 0.50 -7.09 18.23
CA GLY A 531 -0.59 -6.68 17.33
C GLY A 531 -1.01 -5.23 17.53
N ARG A 532 -0.04 -4.31 17.53
CA ARG A 532 -0.26 -2.88 17.83
C ARG A 532 0.54 -1.96 16.96
N VAL A 533 -0.10 -0.85 16.60
CA VAL A 533 0.58 0.35 16.09
C VAL A 533 0.94 1.23 17.27
N TYR A 534 2.22 1.54 17.39
CA TYR A 534 2.78 2.52 18.31
C TYR A 534 3.05 3.82 17.55
N PHE A 535 2.74 4.96 18.16
CA PHE A 535 2.95 6.27 17.52
C PHE A 535 3.25 7.38 18.53
N SER A 536 3.80 8.47 18.02
CA SER A 536 4.26 9.61 18.82
C SER A 536 3.19 10.69 19.01
N SER A 537 2.73 10.88 20.25
CA SER A 537 1.92 12.04 20.65
C SER A 537 2.83 13.25 20.93
N PRO A 538 2.68 14.40 20.23
CA PRO A 538 3.62 15.52 20.33
C PRO A 538 3.68 16.23 21.69
N ALA A 539 4.64 17.15 21.84
CA ALA A 539 5.18 17.54 23.14
C ALA A 539 4.36 18.59 23.91
N SER A 540 3.52 18.13 24.85
CA SER A 540 2.93 19.01 25.88
C SER A 540 3.98 19.46 26.90
N GLY A 541 4.73 20.51 26.56
CA GLY A 541 5.72 21.13 27.45
C GLY A 541 7.12 20.51 27.42
N GLY A 542 7.56 20.00 26.26
CA GLY A 542 8.92 19.44 26.08
C GLY A 542 9.06 17.99 26.53
N ALA A 543 7.99 17.20 26.41
CA ALA A 543 8.01 15.76 26.61
C ALA A 543 7.04 15.07 25.64
N VAL A 544 7.56 14.17 24.80
CA VAL A 544 6.77 13.36 23.85
C VAL A 544 6.23 12.12 24.57
N SER A 545 5.02 11.68 24.24
CA SER A 545 4.49 10.41 24.73
C SER A 545 4.39 9.37 23.62
N ILE A 546 4.75 8.13 23.90
CA ILE A 546 4.49 7.01 23.00
C ILE A 546 3.13 6.41 23.36
N ILE A 547 2.24 6.42 22.38
CA ILE A 547 0.89 5.87 22.41
C ILE A 547 0.91 4.53 21.68
N SER A 548 0.01 3.62 22.02
CA SER A 548 -0.33 2.48 21.16
C SER A 548 -1.82 2.38 20.94
N ILE A 549 -2.23 1.79 19.83
CA ILE A 549 -3.60 1.37 19.54
C ILE A 549 -3.60 -0.10 19.08
N ASP A 550 -4.72 -0.81 19.32
CA ASP A 550 -4.89 -2.20 18.89
C ASP A 550 -5.26 -2.27 17.40
N THR A 551 -4.87 -3.34 16.71
CA THR A 551 -5.34 -3.63 15.35
C THR A 551 -6.47 -4.67 15.38
N ASP A 552 -7.35 -4.62 14.38
CA ASP A 552 -8.38 -5.64 14.15
C ASP A 552 -7.90 -6.73 13.16
N PRO A 553 -8.67 -7.81 12.94
CA PRO A 553 -8.29 -8.89 12.01
C PRO A 553 -8.24 -8.51 10.52
N ASN A 554 -8.44 -7.23 10.16
CA ASN A 554 -8.27 -6.67 8.82
C ASN A 554 -7.19 -5.56 8.81
N GLY A 555 -6.44 -5.41 9.92
CA GLY A 555 -5.41 -4.37 10.07
C GLY A 555 -5.95 -2.98 10.40
N LEU A 556 -7.23 -2.80 10.71
CA LEU A 556 -7.82 -1.50 11.01
C LEU A 556 -7.54 -1.09 12.47
N LEU A 557 -7.32 0.20 12.71
CA LEU A 557 -7.03 0.74 14.04
C LEU A 557 -8.30 0.76 14.89
N THR A 558 -8.24 0.16 16.08
CA THR A 558 -9.41 -0.10 16.93
C THR A 558 -9.09 -0.03 18.43
N GLY A 559 -10.13 -0.06 19.27
CA GLY A 559 -9.98 -0.02 20.73
C GLY A 559 -9.77 1.38 21.28
N VAL A 560 -8.74 1.58 22.11
CA VAL A 560 -8.48 2.83 22.85
C VAL A 560 -6.99 3.17 22.90
N GLU A 561 -6.65 4.36 22.43
CA GLU A 561 -5.31 4.94 22.53
C GLU A 561 -4.76 4.91 23.97
N THR A 562 -3.68 4.15 24.15
CA THR A 562 -3.09 3.89 25.46
C THR A 562 -1.68 4.48 25.52
N THR A 563 -1.46 5.49 26.37
CA THR A 563 -0.11 6.00 26.66
C THR A 563 0.73 4.94 27.34
N ARG A 564 1.85 4.56 26.72
CA ARG A 564 2.77 3.53 27.23
C ARG A 564 3.84 4.12 28.14
N PHE A 565 4.41 5.25 27.75
CA PHE A 565 5.35 6.05 28.54
C PHE A 565 5.51 7.45 27.93
N THR A 566 6.14 8.35 28.70
CA THR A 566 6.45 9.72 28.30
C THR A 566 7.95 9.96 28.45
N LEU A 567 8.58 10.56 27.44
CA LEU A 567 10.02 10.81 27.36
C LEU A 567 10.30 12.30 27.65
N PRO A 568 10.79 12.65 28.86
CA PRO A 568 11.01 14.03 29.24
C PRO A 568 12.26 14.59 28.56
N ASN A 569 12.19 15.84 28.10
CA ASN A 569 13.26 16.53 27.37
C ASN A 569 13.55 15.92 25.98
N MET A 570 12.50 15.38 25.34
CA MET A 570 12.45 15.22 23.88
C MET A 570 11.41 16.18 23.29
N VAL A 571 11.70 16.68 22.09
CA VAL A 571 10.82 17.65 21.40
C VAL A 571 9.88 16.97 20.41
N ASN A 572 10.40 16.11 19.53
CA ASN A 572 9.63 15.30 18.58
C ASN A 572 10.26 13.92 18.46
N VAL A 573 9.51 12.93 17.98
CA VAL A 573 10.02 11.61 17.59
C VAL A 573 9.95 11.50 16.08
N ALA A 574 11.05 11.16 15.43
CA ALA A 574 11.10 10.97 13.98
C ALA A 574 10.43 9.65 13.58
N ASP A 575 10.71 8.60 14.35
CA ASP A 575 10.62 7.22 13.91
C ASP A 575 10.66 6.23 15.12
N ILE A 576 10.09 5.02 14.94
CA ILE A 576 9.89 3.96 15.95
C ILE A 576 9.99 2.56 15.30
N ALA A 577 11.15 1.90 15.38
CA ALA A 577 11.31 0.49 14.95
C ALA A 577 11.21 -0.53 16.10
N PHE A 578 10.92 -1.79 15.76
CA PHE A 578 10.85 -2.94 16.66
C PHE A 578 11.79 -4.04 16.19
N SER A 579 12.33 -4.85 17.11
CA SER A 579 12.96 -6.11 16.66
C SER A 579 11.89 -7.09 16.21
N SER A 580 12.23 -8.01 15.32
CA SER A 580 11.34 -9.04 14.76
C SER A 580 10.62 -9.89 15.83
N ASP A 581 11.29 -10.16 16.96
CA ASP A 581 10.74 -10.85 18.14
C ASP A 581 9.88 -9.93 19.05
N GLY A 582 9.78 -8.65 18.70
CA GLY A 582 9.18 -7.54 19.46
C GLY A 582 9.77 -7.33 20.86
N SER A 583 10.88 -7.99 21.23
CA SER A 583 11.45 -7.88 22.58
C SER A 583 12.10 -6.53 22.85
N ARG A 584 12.39 -5.76 21.79
CA ARG A 584 12.99 -4.42 21.85
C ARG A 584 12.26 -3.46 20.93
N MET A 585 12.28 -2.19 21.32
CA MET A 585 11.80 -1.06 20.54
C MET A 585 12.88 0.02 20.54
N MET A 586 13.04 0.68 19.39
CA MET A 586 13.88 1.84 19.16
C MET A 586 13.00 3.08 18.98
N VAL A 587 13.47 4.23 19.43
CA VAL A 587 12.79 5.52 19.24
C VAL A 587 13.83 6.57 18.87
N ALA A 588 13.67 7.18 17.68
CA ALA A 588 14.50 8.28 17.21
C ALA A 588 13.89 9.64 17.58
N GLU A 589 14.66 10.54 18.17
CA GLU A 589 14.23 11.93 18.36
C GLU A 589 14.43 12.74 17.07
N ARG A 590 13.43 13.55 16.67
CA ARG A 590 13.63 14.59 15.65
C ARG A 590 13.96 15.91 16.36
N SER A 591 15.16 16.43 16.15
CA SER A 591 15.62 17.67 16.80
C SER A 591 16.32 18.63 15.82
N ASN A 592 16.78 19.78 16.32
CA ASN A 592 17.65 20.70 15.59
C ASN A 592 18.95 19.96 15.19
N PRO A 593 19.52 20.17 13.99
CA PRO A 593 20.67 19.38 13.53
C PRO A 593 21.81 19.39 14.56
N HIS A 594 22.41 18.21 14.72
CA HIS A 594 23.51 17.87 15.62
C HIS A 594 23.17 17.57 17.11
N CYS A 595 21.91 17.57 17.57
CA CYS A 595 21.58 17.26 18.98
C CYS A 595 20.47 16.20 19.25
N SER A 596 20.04 15.38 18.29
CA SER A 596 18.99 14.35 18.51
C SER A 596 19.51 13.08 19.17
N LYS A 597 18.64 12.42 19.93
CA LYS A 597 18.92 11.23 20.75
C LYS A 597 18.18 10.00 20.20
N THR A 598 18.74 8.83 20.44
CA THR A 598 18.07 7.54 20.17
C THR A 598 17.91 6.78 21.48
N TYR A 599 16.78 6.11 21.67
CA TYR A 599 16.48 5.35 22.87
C TYR A 599 16.02 3.92 22.54
N GLN A 600 16.60 2.94 23.23
CA GLN A 600 16.12 1.56 23.23
C GLN A 600 15.28 1.30 24.48
N PHE A 601 14.24 0.51 24.31
CA PHE A 601 13.39 -0.05 25.38
C PHE A 601 13.38 -1.57 25.24
N ASN A 602 13.37 -2.28 26.36
CA ASN A 602 13.19 -3.73 26.39
C ASN A 602 11.78 -4.05 26.89
N LYS A 603 11.12 -5.03 26.27
CA LYS A 603 9.78 -5.48 26.64
C LYS A 603 9.83 -6.19 27.99
N THR A 604 8.88 -5.89 28.87
CA THR A 604 8.83 -6.39 30.28
C THR A 604 7.53 -7.13 30.61
N GLY A 605 6.67 -7.28 29.60
CA GLY A 605 5.31 -7.81 29.66
C GLY A 605 4.52 -7.30 28.45
N ALA A 606 3.32 -7.85 28.21
CA ALA A 606 2.49 -7.49 27.05
C ALA A 606 2.25 -5.97 26.97
N ALA A 607 2.75 -5.35 25.90
CA ALA A 607 2.77 -3.90 25.69
C ALA A 607 3.22 -3.07 26.92
N THR A 608 4.24 -3.53 27.65
CA THR A 608 4.87 -2.80 28.78
C THR A 608 6.39 -2.78 28.66
N TRP A 609 6.98 -1.59 28.81
CA TRP A 609 8.36 -1.31 28.41
C TRP A 609 9.26 -0.92 29.60
N SER A 610 10.57 -1.17 29.45
CA SER A 610 11.58 -0.78 30.45
C SER A 610 11.73 0.74 30.56
N ALA A 611 12.51 1.19 31.55
CA ALA A 611 13.11 2.52 31.45
C ALA A 611 13.98 2.62 30.18
N PRO A 612 14.05 3.81 29.52
CA PRO A 612 14.87 4.00 28.33
C PRO A 612 16.37 3.83 28.61
N SER A 613 17.09 3.12 27.74
CA SER A 613 18.55 3.27 27.60
C SER A 613 18.88 4.11 26.37
N GLN A 614 19.62 5.19 26.56
CA GLN A 614 20.05 6.06 25.46
C GLN A 614 21.19 5.41 24.66
N PHE A 615 21.05 5.37 23.35
CA PHE A 615 22.05 4.91 22.39
C PHE A 615 22.72 6.10 21.68
N PHE A 616 23.97 5.91 21.24
CA PHE A 616 24.82 6.96 20.69
C PHE A 616 25.23 6.65 19.25
N VAL A 617 24.82 7.50 18.31
CA VAL A 617 25.10 7.38 16.87
C VAL A 617 26.26 8.32 16.46
N GLY A 618 27.36 8.29 17.21
CA GLY A 618 28.46 9.23 17.01
C GLY A 618 29.45 9.32 18.18
N GLY A 619 30.65 9.82 17.89
CA GLY A 619 31.63 10.31 18.87
C GLY A 619 31.36 11.75 19.34
N TYR A 620 32.20 12.26 20.24
CA TYR A 620 31.92 13.51 20.99
C TYR A 620 32.98 14.59 20.77
N LEU A 621 32.61 15.75 20.19
CA LEU A 621 33.39 17.00 20.22
C LEU A 621 32.49 18.24 20.07
N TYR A 622 32.51 19.15 21.06
CA TYR A 622 32.09 20.56 21.03
C TYR A 622 30.93 20.95 20.07
N GLY A 623 29.68 20.94 20.57
CA GLY A 623 28.52 21.44 19.79
C GLY A 623 27.21 21.59 20.57
N CYS A 624 26.78 20.54 21.28
CA CYS A 624 25.63 20.57 22.19
C CYS A 624 26.06 20.03 23.57
N ASP A 625 25.97 20.78 24.66
CA ASP A 625 26.62 20.36 25.92
C ASP A 625 25.95 19.16 26.64
N ASP A 626 24.79 18.66 26.17
CA ASP A 626 24.05 17.51 26.74
C ASP A 626 23.59 16.49 25.67
N ASN A 627 24.56 15.87 24.98
CA ASN A 627 24.48 14.84 23.90
C ASN A 627 24.42 15.40 22.44
N ILE A 628 25.30 14.87 21.58
CA ILE A 628 25.66 15.46 20.26
C ILE A 628 25.62 14.42 19.12
N ASN A 629 24.48 13.79 18.91
CA ASN A 629 24.23 12.98 17.71
C ASN A 629 23.09 13.61 16.92
N SER A 630 22.74 13.04 15.76
CA SER A 630 21.39 13.20 15.22
C SER A 630 20.90 11.82 14.82
N SER A 631 19.63 11.53 15.08
CA SER A 631 18.87 10.48 14.40
C SER A 631 17.85 11.12 13.46
N GLY A 632 17.68 10.53 12.28
CA GLY A 632 16.58 10.80 11.36
C GLY A 632 15.63 9.60 11.25
N GLY A 633 16.20 8.39 11.27
CA GLY A 633 15.54 7.08 11.34
C GLY A 633 16.42 6.08 12.10
N VAL A 634 15.84 5.00 12.63
CA VAL A 634 16.52 3.94 13.38
C VAL A 634 15.86 2.59 13.13
N ASP A 635 16.65 1.57 12.80
CA ASP A 635 16.16 0.21 12.61
C ASP A 635 17.14 -0.82 13.21
N PHE A 636 16.70 -2.06 13.41
CA PHE A 636 17.56 -3.17 13.79
C PHE A 636 18.37 -3.68 12.59
N SER A 637 19.42 -4.45 12.85
CA SER A 637 20.16 -5.10 11.78
C SER A 637 20.93 -6.32 12.24
N TYR A 638 21.42 -7.05 11.26
CA TYR A 638 22.26 -8.22 11.43
C TYR A 638 23.73 -7.82 11.67
N PRO A 639 24.52 -8.65 12.38
CA PRO A 639 25.98 -8.59 12.32
C PRO A 639 26.47 -8.87 10.90
N SER A 640 27.78 -8.77 10.68
CA SER A 640 28.32 -9.13 9.37
C SER A 640 28.10 -10.60 9.02
N PHE A 641 27.54 -10.84 7.84
CA PHE A 641 27.37 -12.16 7.24
C PHE A 641 27.68 -12.16 5.74
N THR A 642 27.83 -13.35 5.16
CA THR A 642 28.09 -13.53 3.73
C THR A 642 27.14 -14.57 3.16
N GLY A 643 26.38 -14.21 2.12
CA GLY A 643 25.34 -15.06 1.54
C GLY A 643 23.97 -14.38 1.56
N PRO A 644 22.89 -15.11 1.24
CA PRO A 644 21.53 -14.56 1.16
C PRO A 644 20.92 -14.29 2.54
N THR A 645 21.25 -15.09 3.55
CA THR A 645 20.64 -15.06 4.89
C THR A 645 21.71 -14.98 5.99
N PRO A 646 21.40 -14.42 7.17
CA PRO A 646 22.29 -14.41 8.33
C PRO A 646 22.46 -15.83 8.92
N PRO A 647 23.52 -16.05 9.71
CA PRO A 647 23.62 -17.25 10.55
C PRO A 647 22.42 -17.40 11.49
N PRO A 648 22.10 -18.63 11.91
CA PRO A 648 21.11 -18.85 12.97
C PRO A 648 21.46 -18.07 14.26
N GLY A 649 20.43 -17.60 14.96
CA GLY A 649 20.58 -16.99 16.29
C GLY A 649 21.25 -15.60 16.38
N VAL A 650 21.58 -14.93 15.27
CA VAL A 650 22.16 -13.56 15.30
C VAL A 650 21.21 -12.42 14.92
N CYS A 651 19.91 -12.73 14.83
CA CYS A 651 18.81 -11.81 14.54
C CYS A 651 18.90 -10.49 15.32
N ASP A 652 18.80 -9.36 14.63
CA ASP A 652 18.62 -8.01 15.20
C ASP A 652 19.66 -7.61 16.27
N THR A 653 20.86 -8.19 16.24
CA THR A 653 21.90 -7.94 17.27
C THR A 653 22.77 -6.70 16.99
N ALA A 654 22.57 -6.07 15.83
CA ALA A 654 23.03 -4.73 15.51
C ALA A 654 21.83 -3.79 15.28
N ILE A 655 22.12 -2.51 15.05
CA ILE A 655 21.17 -1.41 14.83
C ILE A 655 21.75 -0.53 13.72
N VAL A 656 20.93 -0.05 12.81
CA VAL A 656 21.25 1.02 11.86
C VAL A 656 20.57 2.32 12.31
N ALA A 657 21.23 3.45 12.10
CA ALA A 657 20.64 4.76 12.38
C ALA A 657 21.17 5.83 11.41
N SER A 658 20.27 6.62 10.83
CA SER A 658 20.63 7.75 9.97
C SER A 658 21.02 8.96 10.82
N GLY A 659 21.86 9.86 10.29
CA GLY A 659 22.21 11.05 11.06
C GLY A 659 22.98 12.13 10.30
N ASN A 660 22.65 13.36 10.69
CA ASN A 660 23.41 14.57 10.40
C ASN A 660 24.55 14.73 11.44
N ALA A 661 25.79 14.81 10.98
CA ALA A 661 27.02 14.87 11.78
C ALA A 661 27.29 13.63 12.66
N LEU A 662 27.29 12.44 12.06
CA LEU A 662 27.86 11.22 12.66
C LEU A 662 29.38 11.45 12.87
N ILE A 663 29.91 11.26 14.07
CA ILE A 663 31.31 11.56 14.41
C ILE A 663 32.16 10.30 14.54
N LEU A 664 33.30 10.26 13.84
CA LEU A 664 34.23 9.13 13.78
C LEU A 664 35.32 9.16 14.87
N THR A 665 35.97 8.01 15.06
CA THR A 665 37.27 7.85 15.72
C THR A 665 38.34 8.70 15.03
N GLY A 666 38.52 9.94 15.51
CA GLY A 666 39.41 10.93 14.91
C GLY A 666 38.83 12.35 14.86
N GLY A 667 37.54 12.54 15.14
CA GLY A 667 36.90 13.86 15.17
C GLY A 667 36.45 14.39 13.81
N LEU A 668 36.29 13.50 12.82
CA LEU A 668 35.63 13.81 11.54
C LEU A 668 34.11 13.66 11.72
N ALA A 669 33.34 14.65 11.27
CA ALA A 669 31.88 14.62 11.25
C ALA A 669 31.36 14.47 9.81
N VAL A 670 30.31 13.66 9.61
CA VAL A 670 29.80 13.27 8.29
C VAL A 670 28.27 13.14 8.28
N TYR A 671 27.70 13.03 7.08
CA TYR A 671 26.26 12.87 6.84
C TYR A 671 26.04 11.49 6.21
N GLY A 672 25.05 10.73 6.68
CA GLY A 672 24.79 9.38 6.20
C GLY A 672 24.02 8.52 7.20
N PHE A 673 24.40 7.25 7.32
CA PHE A 673 23.93 6.35 8.39
C PHE A 673 25.08 5.51 8.95
N GLY A 674 24.88 4.93 10.14
CA GLY A 674 25.88 4.10 10.81
C GLY A 674 25.29 2.81 11.38
N ILE A 675 26.02 1.70 11.22
CA ILE A 675 25.73 0.43 11.87
C ILE A 675 26.42 0.40 13.23
N ILE A 676 25.69 0.07 14.28
CA ILE A 676 26.12 0.09 15.68
C ILE A 676 25.75 -1.24 16.37
N PRO A 677 26.51 -1.73 17.37
CA PRO A 677 26.11 -2.92 18.13
C PRO A 677 24.85 -2.65 18.96
N GLY A 678 23.91 -3.62 19.01
CA GLY A 678 22.67 -3.58 19.81
C GLY A 678 22.88 -3.66 21.33
N GLY A 679 24.10 -3.42 21.83
CA GLY A 679 24.44 -3.49 23.24
C GLY A 679 25.84 -2.92 23.53
N GLY A 680 26.05 -2.45 24.76
CA GLY A 680 27.34 -1.92 25.23
C GLY A 680 27.69 -0.49 24.76
N ASN A 681 26.82 0.16 23.98
CA ASN A 681 27.00 1.52 23.48
C ASN A 681 26.72 2.59 24.56
N SER A 682 27.62 2.69 25.55
CA SER A 682 27.49 3.58 26.71
C SER A 682 28.23 4.91 26.57
N GLN A 683 27.62 5.99 27.09
CA GLN A 683 28.20 7.34 27.16
C GLN A 683 29.68 7.33 27.62
N GLY A 684 30.57 7.93 26.83
CA GLY A 684 32.00 8.03 27.12
C GLY A 684 32.87 6.92 26.53
N SER A 685 32.28 5.85 26.02
CA SER A 685 32.93 4.95 25.05
C SER A 685 32.89 5.58 23.66
N TYR A 686 33.94 5.40 22.84
CA TYR A 686 33.73 5.52 21.39
C TYR A 686 32.91 4.31 20.96
N ALA A 687 31.74 4.54 20.35
CA ALA A 687 31.04 3.48 19.65
C ALA A 687 31.92 2.99 18.48
N SER A 688 32.02 1.67 18.29
CA SER A 688 32.73 1.08 17.14
C SER A 688 31.85 1.15 15.89
N LEU A 689 31.60 2.37 15.41
CA LEU A 689 30.69 2.64 14.30
C LEU A 689 31.26 2.12 12.98
N ASN A 690 30.44 1.40 12.22
CA ASN A 690 30.59 1.25 10.77
C ASN A 690 29.81 2.40 10.12
N THR A 691 30.48 3.48 9.69
CA THR A 691 29.77 4.66 9.16
C THR A 691 29.84 4.71 7.64
N ILE A 692 28.67 4.80 7.01
CA ILE A 692 28.50 4.90 5.56
C ILE A 692 28.11 6.35 5.27
N PHE A 693 28.95 7.06 4.53
CA PHE A 693 28.72 8.48 4.21
C PHE A 693 27.88 8.57 2.96
N ILE A 694 27.08 9.63 2.86
CA ILE A 694 26.15 9.85 1.76
C ILE A 694 26.48 11.19 1.13
N ASP A 695 27.11 11.13 -0.04
CA ASP A 695 27.60 12.29 -0.80
C ASP A 695 26.61 12.58 -1.92
N SER A 696 25.54 13.31 -1.58
CA SER A 696 24.33 13.50 -2.41
C SER A 696 24.59 14.24 -3.73
N ASP A 697 25.56 15.16 -3.75
CA ASP A 697 25.97 15.98 -4.89
C ASP A 697 27.31 15.54 -5.52
N ASN A 698 27.96 14.49 -4.98
CA ASN A 698 29.19 13.89 -5.52
C ASN A 698 30.38 14.88 -5.59
N SER A 699 30.40 15.93 -4.75
CA SER A 699 31.49 16.90 -4.71
C SER A 699 32.62 16.41 -3.80
N THR A 700 33.82 16.21 -4.35
CA THR A 700 34.99 15.69 -3.62
C THR A 700 35.67 16.74 -2.71
N VAL A 701 34.90 17.56 -2.00
CA VAL A 701 35.42 18.65 -1.16
C VAL A 701 35.99 18.09 0.14
N SER A 702 37.09 18.69 0.60
CA SER A 702 37.83 18.26 1.79
C SER A 702 36.95 18.22 3.04
N LEU A 703 37.15 17.19 3.88
CA LEU A 703 36.53 17.00 5.20
C LEU A 703 36.93 18.11 6.20
N GLY A 704 36.41 19.33 6.02
CA GLY A 704 36.79 20.47 6.84
C GLY A 704 36.11 21.78 6.45
N ILE A 705 35.00 22.06 7.14
CA ILE A 705 34.47 23.41 7.40
C ILE A 705 34.11 24.21 6.13
N ASP A 706 33.15 23.72 5.37
CA ASP A 706 32.02 24.54 4.90
C ASP A 706 30.81 23.64 4.62
N ASN A 707 29.65 24.25 4.42
CA ASN A 707 28.32 23.66 4.63
C ASN A 707 27.81 22.82 3.44
N ASP A 708 26.55 22.42 3.52
CA ASP A 708 25.75 21.83 2.43
C ASP A 708 26.16 20.40 2.03
N LYS A 709 25.87 19.48 2.96
CA LYS A 709 25.51 18.08 2.69
C LYS A 709 24.10 17.83 3.23
N GLY A 710 23.34 16.97 2.56
CA GLY A 710 21.89 16.86 2.74
C GLY A 710 21.43 16.62 4.18
N GLU A 711 20.25 17.13 4.51
CA GLU A 711 19.51 16.68 5.69
C GLU A 711 19.10 15.21 5.47
N GLN A 712 19.50 14.33 6.40
CA GLN A 712 19.13 12.93 6.36
C GLN A 712 17.66 12.76 6.75
N GLY A 713 16.96 11.92 6.01
CA GLY A 713 15.67 11.37 6.39
C GLY A 713 15.85 10.09 7.17
N ASP A 714 15.07 9.09 6.78
CA ASP A 714 14.83 7.84 7.48
C ASP A 714 15.76 6.71 6.99
N VAL A 715 15.78 5.56 7.66
CA VAL A 715 16.55 4.37 7.25
C VAL A 715 15.94 3.08 7.77
N GLU A 716 15.75 2.12 6.87
CA GLU A 716 15.24 0.76 7.14
C GLU A 716 16.24 -0.27 6.61
N VAL A 717 16.27 -1.46 7.21
CA VAL A 717 17.01 -2.63 6.75
C VAL A 717 16.01 -3.60 6.13
N PHE A 718 16.37 -4.21 5.01
CA PHE A 718 15.56 -5.27 4.44
C PHE A 718 15.62 -6.48 5.38
N ASP A 719 14.46 -6.84 5.94
CA ASP A 719 14.39 -7.83 7.00
C ASP A 719 14.63 -9.27 6.50
N CYS A 720 14.99 -10.15 7.42
CA CYS A 720 15.25 -11.56 7.12
C CYS A 720 14.31 -12.49 7.87
N GLU A 721 14.06 -13.65 7.27
CA GLU A 721 13.70 -14.83 8.03
C GLU A 721 14.82 -15.15 9.04
N CYS A 722 14.62 -14.75 10.29
CA CYS A 722 15.54 -15.02 11.37
C CYS A 722 15.50 -16.50 11.75
N ALA A 723 16.39 -17.28 11.14
CA ALA A 723 16.59 -18.69 11.44
C ALA A 723 16.83 -18.92 12.95
N ILE A 724 15.80 -19.38 13.65
CA ILE A 724 15.86 -19.75 15.05
C ILE A 724 16.67 -21.04 15.17
N GLU A 725 17.83 -20.99 15.83
CA GLU A 725 18.73 -22.14 16.00
C GLU A 725 18.20 -23.19 16.99
N ASP A 726 16.87 -23.40 17.09
CA ASP A 726 16.32 -24.48 17.92
C ASP A 726 14.89 -24.92 17.56
N CYS A 727 14.74 -25.60 16.42
CA CYS A 727 13.52 -26.38 16.15
C CYS A 727 13.34 -27.57 17.11
N ALA A 728 14.41 -28.00 17.80
CA ALA A 728 14.38 -29.10 18.75
C ALA A 728 13.88 -28.65 20.14
N ASP A 729 14.59 -27.72 20.81
CA ASP A 729 14.29 -27.40 22.22
C ASP A 729 13.06 -26.50 22.41
N ALA A 730 12.64 -25.72 21.39
CA ALA A 730 11.46 -24.85 21.50
C ALA A 730 10.12 -25.61 21.46
N ASN A 731 10.01 -26.59 20.54
CA ASN A 731 8.76 -27.30 20.26
C ASN A 731 8.77 -28.78 20.68
N GLY A 732 9.95 -29.35 21.00
CA GLY A 732 10.09 -30.70 21.52
C GLY A 732 9.73 -31.84 20.54
N PHE A 733 9.65 -31.56 19.24
CA PHE A 733 9.32 -32.55 18.21
C PHE A 733 10.61 -33.17 17.63
N GLU A 734 11.00 -34.33 18.17
CA GLU A 734 12.21 -35.04 17.75
C GLU A 734 11.90 -36.08 16.66
N ILE A 735 12.59 -36.01 15.52
CA ILE A 735 12.53 -37.03 14.46
C ILE A 735 13.73 -37.98 14.65
N ILE A 736 13.47 -39.18 15.17
CA ILE A 736 14.51 -40.17 15.45
C ILE A 736 14.48 -41.27 14.37
N PRO A 737 15.49 -41.36 13.49
CA PRO A 737 15.65 -42.52 12.60
C PRO A 737 16.07 -43.74 13.42
N SER A 738 15.11 -44.59 13.78
CA SER A 738 15.28 -45.61 14.83
C SER A 738 15.95 -46.91 14.38
N SER A 739 16.26 -47.05 13.08
CA SER A 739 16.84 -48.27 12.51
C SER A 739 18.10 -48.02 11.67
N PRO A 740 19.26 -48.57 12.07
CA PRO A 740 20.39 -48.81 11.19
C PRO A 740 20.25 -50.17 10.48
N ILE A 741 19.85 -50.13 9.20
CA ILE A 741 19.81 -51.24 8.22
C ILE A 741 18.66 -52.26 8.39
N ASP A 742 17.75 -52.25 7.40
CA ASP A 742 16.77 -53.28 7.01
C ASP A 742 15.94 -53.97 8.12
N PRO A 743 14.72 -53.47 8.40
CA PRO A 743 13.73 -54.20 9.20
C PRO A 743 13.39 -55.56 8.54
N PRO A 744 13.51 -56.69 9.26
CA PRO A 744 13.57 -58.02 8.65
C PRO A 744 12.26 -58.43 7.97
N GLY A 745 12.22 -58.25 6.65
CA GLY A 745 11.12 -58.66 5.78
C GLY A 745 10.70 -57.68 4.69
N VAL A 746 11.26 -56.46 4.65
CA VAL A 746 10.88 -55.42 3.67
C VAL A 746 11.84 -55.35 2.48
N GLY A 747 13.16 -55.43 2.74
CA GLY A 747 14.19 -55.42 1.71
C GLY A 747 15.01 -54.14 1.68
N ASP A 748 16.20 -54.24 1.07
CA ASP A 748 17.25 -53.23 1.12
C ASP A 748 16.75 -51.80 0.83
N CYS A 749 17.23 -50.84 1.64
CA CYS A 749 16.95 -49.39 1.63
C CYS A 749 15.70 -48.87 2.38
N CYS A 750 14.98 -49.69 3.16
CA CYS A 750 13.91 -49.18 4.04
C CYS A 750 14.44 -48.61 5.37
N HIS A 751 14.10 -47.35 5.70
CA HIS A 751 14.27 -46.74 7.02
C HIS A 751 12.94 -46.61 7.77
N LEU A 752 13.00 -46.52 9.09
CA LEU A 752 11.86 -46.26 9.96
C LEU A 752 12.12 -44.94 10.72
N LEU A 753 11.19 -44.00 10.57
CA LEU A 753 11.21 -42.68 11.21
C LEU A 753 10.21 -42.72 12.37
N ASP A 754 10.71 -42.65 13.60
CA ASP A 754 9.86 -42.48 14.78
C ASP A 754 9.77 -40.99 15.12
N PHE A 755 8.55 -40.47 15.11
CA PHE A 755 8.23 -39.08 15.48
C PHE A 755 7.88 -39.03 16.97
N VAL A 756 8.62 -38.27 17.76
CA VAL A 756 8.41 -38.15 19.20
C VAL A 756 8.10 -36.71 19.57
N ASN A 757 6.83 -36.41 19.85
CA ASN A 757 6.46 -35.16 20.51
C ASN A 757 6.75 -35.28 22.02
N THR A 758 7.74 -34.52 22.49
CA THR A 758 8.08 -34.33 23.90
C THR A 758 7.65 -32.94 24.43
N GLY A 759 7.12 -32.09 23.54
CA GLY A 759 6.67 -30.74 23.84
C GLY A 759 5.34 -30.66 24.59
N SER A 760 4.84 -29.44 24.76
CA SER A 760 3.61 -29.15 25.53
C SER A 760 2.37 -28.81 24.68
N LEU A 761 2.51 -28.86 23.35
CA LEU A 761 1.47 -28.55 22.37
C LEU A 761 1.00 -29.81 21.64
N ASP A 762 -0.28 -29.85 21.26
CA ASP A 762 -0.86 -30.89 20.42
C ASP A 762 -0.41 -30.74 18.96
N VAL A 763 0.02 -31.84 18.33
CA VAL A 763 0.39 -31.87 16.90
C VAL A 763 -0.82 -32.33 16.09
N TYR A 764 -1.31 -31.45 15.21
CA TYR A 764 -2.55 -31.67 14.43
C TYR A 764 -2.35 -32.32 13.07
N GLY A 765 -1.11 -32.35 12.56
CA GLY A 765 -0.74 -32.98 11.28
C GLY A 765 0.78 -33.00 11.08
N ILE A 766 1.25 -33.80 10.13
CA ILE A 766 2.66 -33.89 9.71
C ILE A 766 2.66 -34.00 8.18
N GLY A 767 3.18 -32.98 7.49
CA GLY A 767 3.45 -33.05 6.04
C GLY A 767 4.83 -33.62 5.78
N LEU A 768 4.99 -34.41 4.71
CA LEU A 768 6.26 -35.03 4.32
C LEU A 768 6.48 -34.91 2.81
N THR A 769 7.24 -33.89 2.40
CA THR A 769 7.71 -33.75 1.01
C THR A 769 8.74 -34.83 0.71
N LEU A 770 8.48 -35.66 -0.30
CA LEU A 770 9.37 -36.75 -0.71
C LEU A 770 10.35 -36.28 -1.78
N LEU A 771 11.60 -36.72 -1.68
CA LEU A 771 12.55 -36.68 -2.79
C LEU A 771 12.17 -37.76 -3.82
N ASP A 772 12.46 -37.49 -5.09
CA ASP A 772 12.11 -38.39 -6.19
C ASP A 772 12.70 -39.81 -6.00
N GLY A 773 11.88 -40.82 -6.30
CA GLY A 773 12.21 -42.24 -6.10
C GLY A 773 11.92 -42.83 -4.72
N VAL A 774 11.33 -42.09 -3.76
CA VAL A 774 10.88 -42.64 -2.46
C VAL A 774 9.39 -43.03 -2.53
N GLU A 775 9.05 -44.27 -2.10
CA GLU A 775 7.68 -44.80 -2.13
C GLU A 775 7.22 -45.26 -0.72
N PHE A 776 6.07 -44.76 -0.26
CA PHE A 776 5.46 -45.21 0.99
C PHE A 776 4.78 -46.58 0.84
N GLN A 777 5.28 -47.60 1.54
CA GLN A 777 4.65 -48.92 1.59
C GLN A 777 3.27 -48.85 2.30
N PRO A 778 2.15 -49.21 1.64
CA PRO A 778 0.80 -49.08 2.19
C PRO A 778 0.46 -50.21 3.17
N GLY A 779 1.13 -50.21 4.33
CA GLY A 779 1.00 -51.25 5.39
C GLY A 779 0.50 -50.75 6.75
N TYR A 780 0.54 -49.44 7.02
CA TYR A 780 0.10 -48.86 8.30
C TYR A 780 -1.30 -48.26 8.20
N ILE A 781 -2.17 -48.64 9.14
CA ILE A 781 -3.50 -48.04 9.32
C ILE A 781 -3.37 -46.93 10.37
N LEU A 782 -3.37 -45.67 9.91
CA LEU A 782 -3.46 -44.51 10.79
C LEU A 782 -4.89 -44.35 11.34
N ALA A 783 -5.00 -43.74 12.53
CA ALA A 783 -6.30 -43.44 13.15
C ALA A 783 -6.94 -42.19 12.50
N PRO A 784 -8.27 -41.98 12.65
CA PRO A 784 -8.96 -40.86 12.00
C PRO A 784 -8.42 -39.49 12.44
N GLY A 785 -7.92 -38.73 11.46
CA GLY A 785 -7.48 -37.35 11.53
C GLY A 785 -7.47 -36.77 10.11
N LEU A 786 -7.29 -35.46 9.97
CA LEU A 786 -7.07 -34.83 8.67
C LEU A 786 -5.60 -34.99 8.28
N PHE A 787 -5.35 -35.55 7.11
CA PHE A 787 -4.03 -35.71 6.52
C PHE A 787 -4.12 -35.40 5.03
N THR A 788 -3.10 -34.70 4.52
CA THR A 788 -2.83 -34.40 3.11
C THR A 788 -1.38 -34.75 2.85
#